data_AF-A0A9E0RD09-F1
#
_entry.id   AF-A0A9E0RD09-F1
#
_cell.length_a   1.000
_cell.length_b   1.000
_cell.length_c   1.000
_cell.angle_alpha   90.00
_cell.angle_beta   90.00
_cell.angle_gamma   90.00
#
_symmetry.space_group_name_H-M   'P 1'
#
loop_
_entity.id
_entity.type
_entity.pdbx_description
1 polymer ?
#
loop_
_entity_poly.entity_id
_entity_poly.type
_entity_poly.pdbx_seq_one_letter_code
_entity_poly.pdbx_strand_id
1 'polypeptide(L)'
;MKTVISVSQGSSEYDYDLETEFLGHAFRVIRAGTDGDLARAVALLKTYHERADAFGLSMVSDHYQVGSVKLEHPDTAKLEACIPDKPITSGSGLRGILQEWAVRQTQSELGHFFDNARVLFLNGQAGYRVAKALSEHTDNLFFADPYMDFGVPRLLTSLKQLETYSSLTAPIMFRPSAVKTVETVLRTPLYRLGEGLIKGSLHQAVKDAHVIVAHMGDLANFTDKELDGKTVITSRVSEEAMDWMRSRKVAMVVDYSPWLEGRPVGVNVMEAMISAALSRAPEQLGADDYLNVIQSLGIEPRILYPNGYRRINRFAFVIHPLSQQYLTKTAPLDWVASVSPPMVMNLVEKAVAYAPPFIYSKVTGVKSPTGDEVEGWLITVGGTPKEIMAHDPEFTYTRLLAAANLAKKLGAQIMGLGAFTKVVGDAGITVAKRAPLPITTGNSYSASGALWAAKDAVKMIGRAKIGESGKMAGKAMVVGATGAIGSVCARLLAKAVDEVYLAAPEPAKLLALKESIEQETPGAIVHVAGSADRDIEDMDMIVTATSGAGKRILDITKVKPGCVITDVARPLDISAEDVAKRPDVLVIESGEVQLPGNHVHMKNIGLPDGVVYACLAETIVLALEGRFENFTLGRNIEWGKVRDIYKLGLKHGMTLAAISGVNGVFSEEDFERVRVLAAKSDVGETVDL
;
A
#
# COMPACT_ATOMS: atom_id res chain seq x y z
N MET A 1 43.36 15.73 -25.94
CA MET A 1 42.44 15.85 -24.79
C MET A 1 41.22 16.62 -25.27
N LYS A 2 40.02 16.08 -25.06
CA LYS A 2 38.76 16.75 -25.43
C LYS A 2 38.35 17.73 -24.31
N THR A 3 37.72 18.85 -24.64
CA THR A 3 37.30 19.88 -23.68
C THR A 3 35.79 20.05 -23.72
N VAL A 4 35.12 19.89 -22.57
CA VAL A 4 33.69 20.13 -22.42
C VAL A 4 33.46 21.31 -21.48
N ILE A 5 32.61 22.24 -21.89
CA ILE A 5 32.30 23.44 -21.11
C ILE A 5 30.83 23.43 -20.71
N SER A 6 30.57 23.36 -19.41
CA SER A 6 29.24 23.52 -18.84
C SER A 6 28.98 24.96 -18.42
N VAL A 7 28.25 25.71 -19.24
CA VAL A 7 27.76 27.05 -18.91
C VAL A 7 26.49 26.92 -18.06
N SER A 8 26.56 27.32 -16.80
CA SER A 8 25.51 27.10 -15.81
C SER A 8 24.87 28.43 -15.38
N GLN A 9 23.55 28.53 -15.43
CA GLN A 9 22.82 29.68 -14.84
C GLN A 9 22.89 29.74 -13.31
N GLY A 10 23.34 28.67 -12.65
CA GLY A 10 23.58 28.66 -11.20
C GLY A 10 24.82 29.46 -10.76
N SER A 11 25.02 29.52 -9.43
CA SER A 11 26.13 30.24 -8.80
C SER A 11 27.50 29.80 -9.31
N SER A 12 28.40 30.77 -9.50
CA SER A 12 29.81 30.58 -9.84
C SER A 12 30.65 30.05 -8.67
N GLU A 13 30.13 30.04 -7.45
CA GLU A 13 30.77 29.41 -6.28
C GLU A 13 30.96 27.89 -6.44
N TYR A 14 30.17 27.27 -7.31
CA TYR A 14 30.25 25.84 -7.63
C TYR A 14 31.06 25.55 -8.90
N ASP A 15 31.84 26.52 -9.38
CA ASP A 15 32.69 26.35 -10.56
C ASP A 15 33.78 25.33 -10.29
N TYR A 16 34.10 24.55 -11.32
CA TYR A 16 35.14 23.54 -11.25
C TYR A 16 35.84 23.38 -12.59
N ASP A 17 37.06 22.88 -12.53
CA ASP A 17 37.88 22.46 -13.66
C ASP A 17 38.49 21.11 -13.29
N LEU A 18 38.13 20.07 -14.02
CA LEU A 18 38.54 18.69 -13.73
C LEU A 18 39.08 18.04 -15.00
N GLU A 19 40.06 17.15 -14.84
CA GLU A 19 40.47 16.21 -15.87
C GLU A 19 39.96 14.82 -15.50
N THR A 20 39.49 14.07 -16.51
CA THR A 20 38.87 12.75 -16.31
C THR A 20 39.03 11.89 -17.56
N GLU A 21 38.85 10.58 -17.44
CA GLU A 21 38.76 9.66 -18.57
C GLU A 21 37.30 9.23 -18.80
N PHE A 22 36.85 9.29 -20.06
CA PHE A 22 35.50 8.92 -20.44
C PHE A 22 35.49 8.27 -21.83
N LEU A 23 34.94 7.05 -21.91
CA LEU A 23 34.89 6.23 -23.13
C LEU A 23 36.26 6.09 -23.82
N GLY A 24 37.33 5.91 -23.06
CA GLY A 24 38.70 5.77 -23.58
C GLY A 24 39.33 7.08 -24.09
N HIS A 25 38.74 8.23 -23.77
CA HIS A 25 39.28 9.54 -24.11
C HIS A 25 39.58 10.36 -22.85
N ALA A 26 40.71 11.07 -22.85
CA ALA A 26 41.01 12.09 -21.84
C ALA A 26 40.18 13.35 -22.09
N PHE A 27 39.46 13.80 -21.06
CA PHE A 27 38.62 14.99 -21.04
C PHE A 27 39.11 16.02 -20.02
N ARG A 28 38.98 17.30 -20.36
CA ARG A 28 38.93 18.41 -19.42
C ARG A 28 37.50 18.96 -19.38
N VAL A 29 36.89 19.01 -18.21
CA VAL A 29 35.52 19.47 -18.02
C VAL A 29 35.52 20.70 -17.13
N ILE A 30 35.01 21.81 -17.66
CA ILE A 30 34.94 23.08 -16.95
C ILE A 30 33.48 23.45 -16.74
N ARG A 31 33.06 23.68 -15.50
CA ARG A 31 31.78 24.32 -15.19
C ARG A 31 32.03 25.78 -14.86
N ALA A 32 31.34 26.66 -15.56
CA ALA A 32 31.36 28.10 -15.33
C ALA A 32 29.95 28.63 -15.07
N GLY A 33 29.76 29.23 -13.89
CA GLY A 33 28.52 29.82 -13.42
C GLY A 33 28.33 31.23 -13.94
N THR A 34 27.08 31.58 -14.21
CA THR A 34 26.70 32.91 -14.69
C THR A 34 25.89 33.71 -13.68
N ASP A 35 25.59 33.13 -12.52
CA ASP A 35 24.83 33.79 -11.44
C ASP A 35 23.48 34.34 -11.94
N GLY A 36 22.84 33.63 -12.89
CA GLY A 36 21.58 34.02 -13.54
C GLY A 36 21.71 35.04 -14.68
N ASP A 37 22.92 35.50 -15.00
CA ASP A 37 23.15 36.49 -16.07
C ASP A 37 23.29 35.82 -17.45
N LEU A 38 22.27 36.00 -18.29
CA LEU A 38 22.25 35.49 -19.66
C LEU A 38 23.31 36.14 -20.56
N ALA A 39 23.66 37.41 -20.35
CA ALA A 39 24.71 38.08 -21.12
C ALA A 39 26.08 37.49 -20.79
N ARG A 40 26.33 37.18 -19.51
CA ARG A 40 27.53 36.44 -19.08
C ARG A 40 27.58 35.04 -19.68
N ALA A 41 26.44 34.34 -19.77
CA ALA A 41 26.36 33.04 -20.44
C ALA A 41 26.81 33.12 -21.90
N VAL A 42 26.30 34.10 -22.66
CA VAL A 42 26.71 34.35 -24.04
C VAL A 42 28.21 34.69 -24.14
N ALA A 43 28.74 35.48 -23.21
CA ALA A 43 30.16 35.82 -23.19
C ALA A 43 31.06 34.59 -22.95
N LEU A 44 30.67 33.71 -22.04
CA LEU A 44 31.39 32.46 -21.77
C LEU A 44 31.36 31.53 -22.98
N LEU A 45 30.19 31.34 -23.60
CA LEU A 45 30.03 30.56 -24.84
C LEU A 45 31.02 31.02 -25.91
N LYS A 46 31.09 32.34 -26.18
CA LYS A 46 32.04 32.92 -27.13
C LYS A 46 33.50 32.75 -26.72
N THR A 47 33.80 32.92 -25.44
CA THR A 47 35.18 32.82 -24.91
C THR A 47 35.75 31.41 -25.10
N TYR A 48 34.91 30.39 -24.94
CA TYR A 48 35.33 29.00 -25.04
C TYR A 48 35.06 28.34 -26.39
N HIS A 49 34.40 29.03 -27.34
CA HIS A 49 33.98 28.49 -28.64
C HIS A 49 35.09 27.70 -29.36
N GLU A 50 36.26 28.30 -29.55
CA GLU A 50 37.39 27.66 -30.26
C GLU A 50 38.07 26.55 -29.45
N ARG A 51 37.91 26.54 -28.12
CA ARG A 51 38.63 25.64 -27.21
C ARG A 51 37.82 24.41 -26.81
N ALA A 52 36.50 24.46 -27.00
CA ALA A 52 35.59 23.40 -26.60
C ALA A 52 35.25 22.46 -27.77
N ASP A 53 35.12 21.17 -27.44
CA ASP A 53 34.60 20.13 -28.31
C ASP A 53 33.07 20.00 -28.18
N ALA A 54 32.51 20.32 -27.01
CA ALA A 54 31.07 20.36 -26.79
C ALA A 54 30.70 21.27 -25.60
N PHE A 55 29.45 21.73 -25.59
CA PHE A 55 28.89 22.60 -24.56
C PHE A 55 27.70 21.95 -23.86
N GLY A 56 27.66 22.08 -22.53
CA GLY A 56 26.50 21.78 -21.71
C GLY A 56 25.86 23.06 -21.19
N LEU A 57 24.56 23.21 -21.33
CA LEU A 57 23.77 24.28 -20.70
C LEU A 57 23.12 23.74 -19.43
N SER A 58 23.49 24.28 -18.28
CA SER A 58 22.98 23.84 -16.97
C SER A 58 22.05 24.88 -16.36
N MET A 59 20.99 24.43 -15.69
CA MET A 59 19.98 25.29 -15.04
C MET A 59 19.29 26.26 -16.02
N VAL A 60 19.23 25.89 -17.31
CA VAL A 60 18.40 26.55 -18.31
C VAL A 60 17.06 25.82 -18.42
N SER A 61 16.02 26.50 -18.87
CA SER A 61 14.78 25.84 -19.27
C SER A 61 15.03 24.97 -20.50
N ASP A 62 14.52 23.74 -20.51
CA ASP A 62 14.72 22.86 -21.66
C ASP A 62 13.80 23.20 -22.84
N HIS A 63 14.16 22.66 -23.99
CA HIS A 63 13.20 22.35 -25.03
C HIS A 63 12.34 21.16 -24.55
N TYR A 64 11.04 21.36 -24.38
CA TYR A 64 10.15 20.29 -23.90
C TYR A 64 9.50 19.54 -25.06
N GLN A 65 9.44 18.22 -24.94
CA GLN A 65 8.65 17.36 -25.83
C GLN A 65 7.50 16.74 -25.02
N VAL A 66 6.29 17.24 -25.23
CA VAL A 66 5.08 16.78 -24.53
C VAL A 66 4.12 16.20 -25.56
N GLY A 67 4.06 14.88 -25.64
CA GLY A 67 3.35 14.19 -26.72
C GLY A 67 3.93 14.59 -28.08
N SER A 68 3.09 15.14 -28.96
CA SER A 68 3.51 15.68 -30.27
C SER A 68 3.95 17.15 -30.23
N VAL A 69 3.78 17.84 -29.10
CA VAL A 69 4.09 19.26 -28.96
C VAL A 69 5.57 19.42 -28.59
N LYS A 70 6.30 20.17 -29.42
CA LYS A 70 7.64 20.65 -29.11
C LYS A 70 7.56 22.11 -28.64
N LEU A 71 8.05 22.38 -27.44
CA LEU A 71 8.15 23.73 -26.88
C LEU A 71 9.61 24.17 -26.93
N GLU A 72 9.89 25.24 -27.65
CA GLU A 72 11.24 25.79 -27.72
C GLU A 72 11.37 27.00 -26.81
N HIS A 73 12.28 26.92 -25.83
CA HIS A 73 12.54 28.03 -24.92
C HIS A 73 13.43 29.07 -25.61
N PRO A 74 13.02 30.36 -25.69
CA PRO A 74 13.72 31.36 -26.49
C PRO A 74 15.12 31.67 -25.97
N ASP A 75 15.32 31.70 -24.66
CA ASP A 75 16.65 31.98 -24.08
C ASP A 75 17.62 30.83 -24.34
N THR A 76 17.13 29.58 -24.32
CA THR A 76 17.96 28.39 -24.58
C THR A 76 18.30 28.32 -26.06
N ALA A 77 17.31 28.52 -26.94
CA ALA A 77 17.53 28.64 -28.38
C ALA A 77 18.52 29.77 -28.73
N LYS A 78 18.48 30.89 -28.01
CA LYS A 78 19.43 32.00 -28.18
C LYS A 78 20.85 31.61 -27.78
N LEU A 79 21.02 30.83 -26.71
CA LEU A 79 22.33 30.32 -26.29
C LEU A 79 22.87 29.30 -27.30
N GLU A 80 22.02 28.37 -27.77
CA GLU A 80 22.37 27.39 -28.80
C GLU A 80 22.78 28.07 -30.11
N ALA A 81 22.04 29.08 -30.55
CA ALA A 81 22.36 29.85 -31.75
C ALA A 81 23.67 30.65 -31.67
N CYS A 82 24.27 30.82 -30.48
CA CYS A 82 25.57 31.49 -30.34
C CYS A 82 26.74 30.62 -30.82
N ILE A 83 26.58 29.29 -30.87
CA ILE A 83 27.63 28.34 -31.26
C ILE A 83 27.07 27.27 -32.22
N PRO A 84 26.64 27.65 -33.44
CA PRO A 84 25.91 26.74 -34.35
C PRO A 84 26.78 25.60 -34.92
N ASP A 85 28.11 25.71 -34.82
CA ASP A 85 29.09 24.78 -35.36
C ASP A 85 29.66 23.80 -34.31
N LYS A 86 29.20 23.88 -33.05
CA LYS A 86 29.62 22.97 -31.97
C LYS A 86 28.42 22.22 -31.39
N PRO A 87 28.61 20.96 -30.95
CA PRO A 87 27.62 20.27 -30.12
C PRO A 87 27.28 21.08 -28.87
N ILE A 88 26.01 21.38 -28.64
CA ILE A 88 25.51 22.08 -27.46
C ILE A 88 24.23 21.41 -26.97
N THR A 89 24.10 21.19 -25.66
CA THR A 89 22.92 20.51 -25.11
C THR A 89 22.56 20.94 -23.69
N SER A 90 21.28 20.89 -23.34
CA SER A 90 20.78 20.95 -21.96
C SER A 90 20.78 19.61 -21.22
N GLY A 91 21.11 18.50 -21.89
CA GLY A 91 21.05 17.14 -21.31
C GLY A 91 19.65 16.52 -21.30
N SER A 92 18.68 17.13 -21.99
CA SER A 92 17.27 16.73 -21.94
C SER A 92 17.04 15.31 -22.48
N GLY A 93 17.79 14.89 -23.51
CA GLY A 93 17.73 13.55 -24.09
C GLY A 93 18.12 12.47 -23.09
N LEU A 94 19.35 12.57 -22.56
CA LEU A 94 19.90 11.67 -21.55
C LEU A 94 19.06 11.66 -20.26
N ARG A 95 18.60 12.83 -19.78
CA ARG A 95 17.76 12.92 -18.59
C ARG A 95 16.51 12.06 -18.73
N GLY A 96 15.82 12.14 -19.87
CA GLY A 96 14.61 11.35 -20.10
C GLY A 96 14.88 9.84 -20.03
N ILE A 97 16.03 9.39 -20.55
CA ILE A 97 16.46 7.98 -20.49
C ILE A 97 16.76 7.57 -19.06
N LEU A 98 17.58 8.34 -18.34
CA LEU A 98 17.99 8.01 -16.97
C LEU A 98 16.80 8.02 -16.01
N GLN A 99 15.85 8.96 -16.16
CA GLN A 99 14.65 8.99 -15.31
C GLN A 99 13.73 7.79 -15.59
N GLU A 100 13.48 7.46 -16.86
CA GLU A 100 12.70 6.27 -17.21
C GLU A 100 13.36 5.01 -16.65
N TRP A 101 14.67 4.90 -16.82
CA TRP A 101 15.43 3.75 -16.34
C TRP A 101 15.40 3.64 -14.81
N ALA A 102 15.55 4.75 -14.09
CA ALA A 102 15.46 4.80 -12.63
C ALA A 102 14.12 4.28 -12.11
N VAL A 103 13.01 4.66 -12.76
CA VAL A 103 11.67 4.14 -12.41
C VAL A 103 11.58 2.64 -12.67
N ARG A 104 12.01 2.18 -13.86
CA ARG A 104 11.93 0.76 -14.22
C ARG A 104 12.77 -0.12 -13.30
N GLN A 105 14.00 0.31 -12.98
CA GLN A 105 14.87 -0.41 -12.06
C GLN A 105 14.30 -0.43 -10.65
N THR A 106 13.84 0.71 -10.13
CA THR A 106 13.21 0.78 -8.80
C THR A 106 12.00 -0.15 -8.71
N GLN A 107 11.15 -0.18 -9.74
CA GLN A 107 10.00 -1.08 -9.79
C GLN A 107 10.43 -2.55 -9.83
N SER A 108 11.48 -2.88 -10.58
CA SER A 108 12.01 -4.24 -10.69
C SER A 108 12.66 -4.73 -9.39
N GLU A 109 13.44 -3.88 -8.71
CA GLU A 109 14.16 -4.24 -7.50
C GLU A 109 13.25 -4.30 -6.27
N LEU A 110 12.36 -3.31 -6.11
CA LEU A 110 11.52 -3.21 -4.92
C LEU A 110 10.19 -3.94 -5.07
N GLY A 111 9.77 -4.25 -6.29
CA GLY A 111 8.51 -4.94 -6.60
C GLY A 111 7.27 -4.10 -6.24
N HIS A 112 6.32 -3.99 -7.18
CA HIS A 112 5.04 -3.29 -6.98
C HIS A 112 5.13 -1.91 -6.28
N PHE A 113 6.25 -1.21 -6.42
CA PHE A 113 6.54 -0.03 -5.61
C PHE A 113 5.67 1.17 -6.02
N PHE A 114 5.55 1.39 -7.33
CA PHE A 114 4.76 2.48 -7.90
C PHE A 114 3.29 2.11 -8.14
N ASP A 115 2.89 0.86 -7.89
CA ASP A 115 1.53 0.38 -8.13
C ASP A 115 0.53 1.28 -7.40
N ASN A 116 -0.34 1.94 -8.18
CA ASN A 116 -1.34 2.90 -7.71
C ASN A 116 -0.83 4.07 -6.84
N ALA A 117 0.48 4.36 -6.85
CA ALA A 117 1.05 5.47 -6.10
C ALA A 117 0.50 6.83 -6.58
N ARG A 118 0.28 7.78 -5.66
CA ARG A 118 -0.08 9.16 -5.99
C ARG A 118 1.20 9.92 -6.34
N VAL A 119 1.39 10.23 -7.62
CA VAL A 119 2.63 10.86 -8.11
C VAL A 119 2.37 12.32 -8.44
N LEU A 120 3.12 13.22 -7.82
CA LEU A 120 3.10 14.65 -8.11
C LEU A 120 4.35 15.04 -8.90
N PHE A 121 4.15 15.66 -10.07
CA PHE A 121 5.19 16.31 -10.85
C PHE A 121 5.13 17.80 -10.57
N LEU A 122 6.23 18.38 -10.08
CA LEU A 122 6.33 19.83 -9.98
C LEU A 122 6.57 20.47 -11.36
N ASN A 123 7.20 19.74 -12.29
CA ASN A 123 7.29 20.11 -13.70
C ASN A 123 7.01 18.89 -14.57
N GLY A 124 5.76 18.76 -15.03
CA GLY A 124 5.29 17.68 -15.89
C GLY A 124 5.84 17.76 -17.31
N GLN A 125 6.00 18.97 -17.85
CA GLN A 125 6.54 19.18 -19.21
C GLN A 125 7.98 18.66 -19.33
N ALA A 126 8.85 18.96 -18.36
CA ALA A 126 10.20 18.45 -18.28
C ALA A 126 10.23 16.94 -17.95
N GLY A 127 9.26 16.47 -17.17
CA GLY A 127 9.12 15.09 -16.70
C GLY A 127 8.22 14.20 -17.57
N TYR A 128 7.86 14.58 -18.80
CA TYR A 128 6.82 13.87 -19.56
C TYR A 128 7.17 12.39 -19.81
N ARG A 129 8.43 12.09 -20.12
CA ARG A 129 8.88 10.71 -20.37
C ARG A 129 8.82 9.83 -19.11
N VAL A 130 9.24 10.35 -17.96
CA VAL A 130 9.14 9.64 -16.69
C VAL A 130 7.69 9.53 -16.22
N ALA A 131 6.84 10.53 -16.52
CA ALA A 131 5.41 10.45 -16.29
C ALA A 131 4.76 9.32 -17.11
N LYS A 132 5.19 9.11 -18.35
CA LYS A 132 4.75 7.98 -19.17
C LYS A 132 5.17 6.63 -18.58
N ALA A 133 6.42 6.51 -18.12
CA ALA A 133 6.89 5.30 -17.45
C ALA A 133 6.08 4.99 -16.17
N LEU A 134 5.83 6.01 -15.34
CA LEU A 134 5.03 5.86 -14.13
C LEU A 134 3.55 5.56 -14.43
N SER A 135 3.02 6.03 -15.57
CA SER A 135 1.64 5.72 -15.99
C SER A 135 1.38 4.23 -16.25
N GLU A 136 2.44 3.43 -16.46
CA GLU A 136 2.33 1.98 -16.58
C GLU A 136 1.94 1.31 -15.24
N HIS A 137 2.17 2.00 -14.11
CA HIS A 137 1.95 1.48 -12.76
C HIS A 137 0.83 2.21 -11.99
N THR A 138 0.49 3.44 -12.38
CA THR A 138 -0.53 4.23 -11.68
C THR A 138 -1.26 5.23 -12.57
N ASP A 139 -2.57 5.34 -12.35
CA ASP A 139 -3.41 6.38 -12.94
C ASP A 139 -3.44 7.67 -12.10
N ASN A 140 -2.88 7.65 -10.87
CA ASN A 140 -2.91 8.76 -9.93
C ASN A 140 -1.75 9.75 -10.20
N LEU A 141 -1.72 10.31 -11.41
CA LEU A 141 -0.73 11.31 -11.82
C LEU A 141 -1.28 12.72 -11.63
N PHE A 142 -0.48 13.59 -11.02
CA PHE A 142 -0.82 14.99 -10.77
C PHE A 142 0.31 15.89 -11.25
N PHE A 143 -0.02 16.94 -11.99
CA PHE A 143 0.95 17.85 -12.58
C PHE A 143 0.68 19.28 -12.11
N ALA A 144 1.70 19.91 -11.51
CA ALA A 144 1.62 21.25 -10.95
C ALA A 144 1.98 22.36 -11.96
N ASP A 145 2.16 22.04 -13.23
CA ASP A 145 2.56 23.00 -14.28
C ASP A 145 1.70 24.28 -14.30
N PRO A 146 0.35 24.25 -14.18
CA PRO A 146 -0.44 25.48 -14.08
C PRO A 146 -0.12 26.34 -12.84
N TYR A 147 0.27 25.71 -11.73
CA TYR A 147 0.74 26.42 -10.54
C TYR A 147 2.07 27.08 -10.79
N MET A 148 3.02 26.33 -11.35
CA MET A 148 4.41 26.77 -11.50
C MET A 148 4.55 27.84 -12.59
N ASP A 149 3.80 27.71 -13.70
CA ASP A 149 3.92 28.60 -14.84
C ASP A 149 3.15 29.92 -14.64
N PHE A 150 1.96 29.85 -14.03
CA PHE A 150 1.01 30.99 -14.00
C PHE A 150 0.38 31.27 -12.63
N GLY A 151 0.74 30.53 -11.58
CA GLY A 151 0.14 30.68 -10.25
C GLY A 151 -1.33 30.26 -10.19
N VAL A 152 -1.79 29.39 -11.09
CA VAL A 152 -3.19 28.94 -11.15
C VAL A 152 -3.36 27.73 -10.22
N PRO A 153 -4.28 27.77 -9.23
CA PRO A 153 -4.41 26.72 -8.24
C PRO A 153 -5.16 25.48 -8.76
N ARG A 154 -4.59 24.83 -9.77
CA ARG A 154 -5.17 23.65 -10.42
C ARG A 154 -4.11 22.65 -10.82
N LEU A 155 -4.28 21.41 -10.37
CA LEU A 155 -3.48 20.28 -10.85
C LEU A 155 -4.11 19.70 -12.12
N LEU A 156 -3.26 19.29 -13.06
CA LEU A 156 -3.68 18.42 -14.15
C LEU A 156 -3.59 16.98 -13.66
N THR A 157 -4.52 16.12 -14.06
CA THR A 157 -4.67 14.77 -13.48
C THR A 157 -4.44 13.64 -14.49
N SER A 158 -3.84 13.94 -15.65
CA SER A 158 -3.55 12.94 -16.68
C SER A 158 -2.56 13.48 -17.72
N LEU A 159 -1.84 12.59 -18.41
CA LEU A 159 -0.96 12.93 -19.52
C LEU A 159 -1.70 13.71 -20.63
N LYS A 160 -2.94 13.32 -20.96
CA LYS A 160 -3.76 14.03 -21.95
C LYS A 160 -4.05 15.48 -21.54
N GLN A 161 -4.31 15.73 -20.25
CA GLN A 161 -4.49 17.10 -19.76
C GLN A 161 -3.19 17.89 -19.82
N LEU A 162 -2.03 17.27 -19.53
CA LEU A 162 -0.71 17.90 -19.67
C LEU A 162 -0.38 18.25 -21.13
N GLU A 163 -0.65 17.35 -22.08
CA GLU A 163 -0.51 17.62 -23.52
C GLU A 163 -1.42 18.75 -23.98
N THR A 164 -2.69 18.72 -23.59
CA THR A 164 -3.66 19.77 -23.93
C THR A 164 -3.21 21.11 -23.38
N TYR A 165 -2.84 21.15 -22.10
CA TYR A 165 -2.30 22.34 -21.44
C TYR A 165 -1.10 22.89 -22.20
N SER A 166 -0.11 22.04 -22.48
CA SER A 166 1.13 22.42 -23.18
C SER A 166 0.86 22.97 -24.58
N SER A 167 -0.08 22.37 -25.33
CA SER A 167 -0.48 22.88 -26.66
C SER A 167 -1.12 24.27 -26.61
N LEU A 168 -1.93 24.53 -25.58
CA LEU A 168 -2.65 25.80 -25.41
C LEU A 168 -1.73 26.91 -24.91
N THR A 169 -0.75 26.56 -24.06
CA THR A 169 0.18 27.52 -23.47
C THR A 169 1.40 27.77 -24.33
N ALA A 170 1.79 26.86 -25.22
CA ALA A 170 2.90 27.01 -26.16
C ALA A 170 3.01 28.40 -26.82
N PRO A 171 1.92 28.99 -27.37
CA PRO A 171 2.01 30.24 -28.10
C PRO A 171 2.23 31.47 -27.20
N ILE A 172 2.01 31.34 -25.89
CA ILE A 172 2.03 32.44 -24.92
C ILE A 172 3.14 32.31 -23.88
N MET A 173 3.60 31.09 -23.58
CA MET A 173 4.53 30.76 -22.49
C MET A 173 5.85 31.54 -22.56
N PHE A 174 6.26 31.94 -23.77
CA PHE A 174 7.53 32.61 -24.02
C PHE A 174 7.40 33.98 -24.70
N ARG A 175 6.18 34.52 -24.84
CA ARG A 175 5.98 35.86 -25.39
C ARG A 175 6.34 36.90 -24.32
N PRO A 176 7.28 37.84 -24.56
CA PRO A 176 7.67 38.84 -23.57
C PRO A 176 6.48 39.66 -23.02
N SER A 177 5.49 39.94 -23.87
CA SER A 177 4.25 40.60 -23.47
C SER A 177 3.40 39.74 -22.54
N ALA A 178 3.26 38.45 -22.80
CA ALA A 178 2.51 37.52 -21.96
C ALA A 178 3.19 37.28 -20.61
N VAL A 179 4.51 37.08 -20.60
CA VAL A 179 5.31 36.94 -19.36
C VAL A 179 5.16 38.19 -18.49
N LYS A 180 5.30 39.38 -19.09
CA LYS A 180 5.12 40.65 -18.38
C LYS A 180 3.68 40.83 -17.87
N THR A 181 2.68 40.39 -18.62
CA THR A 181 1.28 40.39 -18.17
C THR A 181 1.08 39.45 -16.98
N VAL A 182 1.62 38.24 -17.02
CA VAL A 182 1.57 37.28 -15.90
C VAL A 182 2.27 37.88 -14.68
N GLU A 183 3.49 38.39 -14.82
CA GLU A 183 4.23 39.04 -13.72
C GLU A 183 3.45 40.23 -13.13
N THR A 184 2.77 41.01 -13.98
CA THR A 184 1.91 42.11 -13.55
C THR A 184 0.69 41.60 -12.79
N VAL A 185 0.02 40.54 -13.27
CA VAL A 185 -1.13 39.91 -12.63
C VAL A 185 -0.75 39.31 -11.27
N LEU A 186 0.38 38.59 -11.20
CA LEU A 186 0.94 38.05 -9.95
C LEU A 186 1.27 39.15 -8.92
N ARG A 187 1.54 40.38 -9.38
CA ARG A 187 1.78 41.54 -8.50
C ARG A 187 0.51 42.30 -8.10
N THR A 188 -0.67 41.94 -8.64
CA THR A 188 -1.92 42.64 -8.29
C THR A 188 -2.34 42.39 -6.84
N PRO A 189 -3.04 43.37 -6.20
CA PRO A 189 -3.59 43.18 -4.86
C PRO A 189 -4.54 41.99 -4.74
N LEU A 190 -5.29 41.68 -5.81
CA LEU A 190 -6.21 40.55 -5.87
C LEU A 190 -5.47 39.20 -5.81
N TYR A 191 -4.35 39.08 -6.53
CA TYR A 191 -3.51 37.89 -6.46
C TYR A 191 -2.85 37.74 -5.08
N ARG A 192 -2.33 38.84 -4.49
CA ARG A 192 -1.75 38.83 -3.13
C ARG A 192 -2.75 38.41 -2.05
N LEU A 193 -4.03 38.77 -2.20
CA LEU A 193 -5.10 38.31 -1.32
C LEU A 193 -5.35 36.79 -1.43
N GLY A 194 -5.15 36.21 -2.62
CA GLY A 194 -5.33 34.78 -2.90
C GLY A 194 -4.06 33.93 -2.76
N GLU A 195 -2.89 34.55 -2.64
CA GLU A 195 -1.58 33.87 -2.66
C GLU A 195 -1.45 32.82 -1.55
N GLY A 196 -1.98 33.11 -0.35
CA GLY A 196 -2.00 32.15 0.75
C GLY A 196 -2.84 30.90 0.45
N LEU A 197 -3.97 31.05 -0.25
CA LEU A 197 -4.81 29.92 -0.67
C LEU A 197 -4.12 29.10 -1.76
N ILE A 198 -3.47 29.76 -2.72
CA ILE A 198 -2.72 29.11 -3.80
C ILE A 198 -1.57 28.29 -3.21
N LYS A 199 -0.73 28.91 -2.37
CA LYS A 199 0.35 28.23 -1.65
C LYS A 199 -0.18 27.09 -0.80
N GLY A 200 -1.23 27.32 -0.01
CA GLY A 200 -1.85 26.28 0.81
C GLY A 200 -2.29 25.07 0.00
N SER A 201 -2.85 25.27 -1.19
CA SER A 201 -3.28 24.16 -2.05
C SER A 201 -2.13 23.35 -2.66
N LEU A 202 -0.99 23.98 -3.01
CA LEU A 202 0.21 23.27 -3.46
C LEU A 202 0.85 22.48 -2.30
N HIS A 203 0.95 23.07 -1.11
CA HIS A 203 1.43 22.36 0.09
C HIS A 203 0.54 21.15 0.41
N GLN A 204 -0.78 21.30 0.25
CA GLN A 204 -1.70 20.18 0.41
C GLN A 204 -1.49 19.10 -0.68
N ALA A 205 -1.23 19.49 -1.93
CA ALA A 205 -0.92 18.55 -3.00
C ALA A 205 0.35 17.73 -2.72
N VAL A 206 1.41 18.38 -2.21
CA VAL A 206 2.65 17.71 -1.78
C VAL A 206 2.37 16.75 -0.62
N LYS A 207 1.59 17.20 0.37
CA LYS A 207 1.19 16.38 1.52
C LYS A 207 0.40 15.14 1.10
N ASP A 208 -0.46 15.25 0.09
CA ASP A 208 -1.27 14.15 -0.43
C ASP A 208 -0.54 13.26 -1.42
N ALA A 209 0.64 13.64 -1.89
CA ALA A 209 1.47 12.83 -2.77
C ALA A 209 2.15 11.69 -2.02
N HIS A 210 2.44 10.60 -2.71
CA HIS A 210 3.28 9.50 -2.22
C HIS A 210 4.69 9.60 -2.80
N VAL A 211 4.76 9.95 -4.08
CA VAL A 211 5.98 10.12 -4.86
C VAL A 211 5.98 11.53 -5.43
N ILE A 212 7.13 12.21 -5.38
CA ILE A 212 7.31 13.55 -5.94
C ILE A 212 8.43 13.50 -6.96
N VAL A 213 8.16 13.98 -8.17
CA VAL A 213 9.14 14.16 -9.24
C VAL A 213 9.44 15.65 -9.35
N ALA A 214 10.66 16.03 -8.98
CA ALA A 214 11.04 17.43 -8.84
C ALA A 214 12.57 17.61 -8.90
N HIS A 215 13.01 18.83 -9.20
CA HIS A 215 14.38 19.24 -8.91
C HIS A 215 14.52 19.63 -7.43
N MET A 216 15.73 19.52 -6.89
CA MET A 216 16.02 19.92 -5.50
C MET A 216 15.58 21.36 -5.18
N GLY A 217 15.73 22.29 -6.13
CA GLY A 217 15.32 23.68 -5.97
C GLY A 217 13.81 23.86 -5.79
N ASP A 218 13.01 23.02 -6.45
CA ASP A 218 11.54 23.08 -6.36
C ASP A 218 11.05 22.66 -4.97
N LEU A 219 11.84 21.86 -4.25
CA LEU A 219 11.49 21.33 -2.94
C LEU A 219 11.84 22.28 -1.78
N ALA A 220 12.61 23.34 -2.03
CA ALA A 220 13.18 24.20 -0.99
C ALA A 220 12.13 24.85 -0.06
N ASN A 221 10.92 25.08 -0.57
CA ASN A 221 9.83 25.74 0.17
C ASN A 221 9.01 24.78 1.05
N PHE A 222 9.26 23.47 0.99
CA PHE A 222 8.52 22.48 1.77
C PHE A 222 9.29 22.05 3.03
N THR A 223 8.54 21.67 4.06
CA THR A 223 9.07 21.27 5.36
C THR A 223 8.87 19.78 5.60
N ASP A 224 9.27 19.30 6.77
CA ASP A 224 8.99 17.93 7.21
C ASP A 224 7.49 17.63 7.27
N LYS A 225 6.63 18.63 7.50
CA LYS A 225 5.16 18.47 7.52
C LYS A 225 4.60 17.95 6.20
N GLU A 226 5.22 18.31 5.08
CA GLU A 226 4.80 17.88 3.75
C GLU A 226 5.65 16.71 3.22
N LEU A 227 6.93 16.64 3.58
CA LEU A 227 7.90 15.70 2.97
C LEU A 227 8.18 14.43 3.79
N ASP A 228 7.69 14.33 5.03
CA ASP A 228 7.82 13.11 5.83
C ASP A 228 7.16 11.91 5.11
N GLY A 229 7.94 10.84 4.95
CA GLY A 229 7.46 9.60 4.36
C GLY A 229 7.37 9.62 2.83
N LYS A 230 7.77 10.71 2.16
CA LYS A 230 7.72 10.81 0.70
C LYS A 230 8.86 10.05 0.04
N THR A 231 8.59 9.58 -1.17
CA THR A 231 9.64 9.20 -2.13
C THR A 231 9.89 10.37 -3.06
N VAL A 232 11.16 10.74 -3.25
CA VAL A 232 11.56 11.82 -4.17
C VAL A 232 12.35 11.23 -5.34
N ILE A 233 11.89 11.46 -6.57
CA ILE A 233 12.64 11.13 -7.79
C ILE A 233 13.34 12.40 -8.24
N THR A 234 14.66 12.45 -8.13
CA THR A 234 15.45 13.65 -8.43
C THR A 234 16.87 13.33 -8.87
N SER A 235 17.66 14.36 -9.13
CA SER A 235 19.08 14.23 -9.49
C SER A 235 19.95 15.22 -8.74
N ARG A 236 21.26 15.01 -8.87
CA ARG A 236 22.38 15.65 -8.20
C ARG A 236 22.25 15.60 -6.69
N VAL A 237 21.94 14.41 -6.17
CA VAL A 237 21.82 14.16 -4.73
C VAL A 237 23.23 14.08 -4.11
N SER A 238 23.74 15.23 -3.67
CA SER A 238 24.97 15.38 -2.89
C SER A 238 24.76 15.03 -1.41
N GLU A 239 25.84 15.00 -0.62
CA GLU A 239 25.75 14.85 0.84
C GLU A 239 24.91 15.95 1.50
N GLU A 240 25.06 17.22 1.06
CA GLU A 240 24.23 18.33 1.55
C GLU A 240 22.74 18.13 1.22
N ALA A 241 22.43 17.66 0.00
CA ALA A 241 21.07 17.33 -0.39
C ALA A 241 20.50 16.16 0.45
N MET A 242 21.34 15.17 0.77
CA MET A 242 20.98 14.07 1.66
C MET A 242 20.70 14.54 3.09
N ASP A 243 21.52 15.44 3.64
CA ASP A 243 21.29 16.04 4.96
C ASP A 243 20.01 16.88 4.99
N TRP A 244 19.76 17.63 3.92
CA TRP A 244 18.51 18.35 3.73
C TRP A 244 17.31 17.40 3.72
N MET A 245 17.35 16.32 2.93
CA MET A 245 16.27 15.32 2.88
C MET A 245 16.10 14.58 4.21
N ARG A 246 17.19 14.30 4.91
CA ARG A 246 17.19 13.66 6.23
C ARG A 246 16.43 14.51 7.24
N SER A 247 16.73 15.81 7.31
CA SER A 247 16.04 16.74 8.22
C SER A 247 14.56 16.96 7.89
N ARG A 248 14.11 16.64 6.66
CA ARG A 248 12.70 16.64 6.27
C ARG A 248 12.02 15.26 6.35
N LYS A 249 12.73 14.23 6.83
CA LYS A 249 12.21 12.86 7.00
C LYS A 249 11.72 12.21 5.69
N VAL A 250 12.33 12.57 4.56
CA VAL A 250 12.11 11.87 3.28
C VAL A 250 12.46 10.40 3.48
N ALA A 251 11.55 9.50 3.05
CA ALA A 251 11.71 8.07 3.27
C ALA A 251 12.70 7.45 2.28
N MET A 252 12.57 7.83 1.00
CA MET A 252 13.36 7.26 -0.08
C MET A 252 13.65 8.29 -1.16
N VAL A 253 14.81 8.17 -1.79
CA VAL A 253 15.22 9.01 -2.92
C VAL A 253 15.61 8.09 -4.06
N VAL A 254 14.99 8.29 -5.22
CA VAL A 254 15.41 7.66 -6.47
C VAL A 254 16.27 8.67 -7.20
N ASP A 255 17.59 8.51 -7.07
CA ASP A 255 18.57 9.38 -7.68
C ASP A 255 18.96 8.88 -9.07
N TYR A 256 18.57 9.60 -10.11
CA TYR A 256 18.92 9.27 -11.51
C TYR A 256 20.18 10.00 -11.98
N SER A 257 20.98 10.57 -11.08
CA SER A 257 22.23 11.26 -11.44
C SER A 257 23.19 10.32 -12.16
N PRO A 258 23.80 10.78 -13.26
CA PRO A 258 25.03 10.16 -13.70
C PRO A 258 26.18 10.46 -12.74
N TRP A 259 27.03 9.47 -12.48
CA TRP A 259 28.21 9.60 -11.61
C TRP A 259 29.49 9.43 -12.43
N LEU A 260 30.49 10.24 -12.11
CA LEU A 260 31.82 10.17 -12.71
C LEU A 260 32.85 10.41 -11.61
N GLU A 261 33.84 9.52 -11.48
CA GLU A 261 34.93 9.63 -10.48
C GLU A 261 34.43 9.92 -9.04
N GLY A 262 33.35 9.25 -8.62
CA GLY A 262 32.83 9.39 -7.27
C GLY A 262 32.08 10.69 -6.98
N ARG A 263 31.68 11.46 -8.01
CA ARG A 263 30.79 12.62 -7.84
C ARG A 263 29.60 12.60 -8.83
N PRO A 264 28.44 13.17 -8.45
CA PRO A 264 27.34 13.35 -9.39
C PRO A 264 27.71 14.44 -10.39
N VAL A 265 27.48 14.18 -11.68
CA VAL A 265 27.65 15.15 -12.76
C VAL A 265 26.29 15.53 -13.36
N GLY A 266 26.20 16.71 -13.96
CA GLY A 266 24.97 17.13 -14.64
C GLY A 266 24.73 16.29 -15.90
N VAL A 267 23.45 16.01 -16.20
CA VAL A 267 23.06 15.34 -17.46
C VAL A 267 23.53 16.12 -18.69
N ASN A 268 23.58 17.45 -18.61
CA ASN A 268 24.10 18.32 -19.66
C ASN A 268 25.60 18.12 -19.89
N VAL A 269 26.37 17.89 -18.82
CA VAL A 269 27.81 17.62 -18.89
C VAL A 269 28.03 16.25 -19.53
N MET A 270 27.33 15.23 -19.04
CA MET A 270 27.50 13.87 -19.55
C MET A 270 27.08 13.75 -21.02
N GLU A 271 25.95 14.32 -21.41
CA GLU A 271 25.52 14.30 -22.82
C GLU A 271 26.47 15.08 -23.74
N ALA A 272 27.05 16.19 -23.26
CA ALA A 272 28.10 16.90 -23.99
C ALA A 272 29.38 16.06 -24.11
N MET A 273 29.78 15.32 -23.07
CA MET A 273 30.91 14.38 -23.13
C MET A 273 30.65 13.23 -24.10
N ILE A 274 29.43 12.68 -24.14
CA ILE A 274 29.01 11.65 -25.12
C ILE A 274 29.12 12.22 -26.54
N SER A 275 28.55 13.41 -26.77
CA SER A 275 28.59 14.09 -28.06
C SER A 275 30.03 14.31 -28.53
N ALA A 276 30.88 14.83 -27.65
CA ALA A 276 32.30 15.03 -27.91
C ALA A 276 33.04 13.72 -28.17
N ALA A 277 32.80 12.67 -27.36
CA ALA A 277 33.45 11.36 -27.49
C ALA A 277 33.13 10.70 -28.84
N LEU A 278 31.86 10.68 -29.23
CA LEU A 278 31.36 10.06 -30.46
C LEU A 278 31.51 10.95 -31.70
N SER A 279 31.91 12.21 -31.52
CA SER A 279 31.98 13.22 -32.60
C SER A 279 30.65 13.37 -33.34
N ARG A 280 29.55 13.42 -32.58
CA ARG A 280 28.18 13.58 -33.05
C ARG A 280 27.49 14.71 -32.28
N ALA A 281 26.64 15.46 -32.96
CA ALA A 281 25.77 16.44 -32.30
C ALA A 281 24.64 15.73 -31.52
N PRO A 282 24.04 16.37 -30.51
CA PRO A 282 22.98 15.75 -29.70
C PRO A 282 21.79 15.25 -30.52
N GLU A 283 21.44 15.92 -31.61
CA GLU A 283 20.34 15.55 -32.52
C GLU A 283 20.66 14.29 -33.35
N GLN A 284 21.94 13.94 -33.45
CA GLN A 284 22.43 12.74 -34.13
C GLN A 284 22.57 11.55 -33.18
N LEU A 285 22.42 11.75 -31.87
CA LEU A 285 22.50 10.69 -30.88
C LEU A 285 21.18 9.93 -30.81
N GLY A 286 21.25 8.62 -31.06
CA GLY A 286 20.13 7.70 -30.91
C GLY A 286 20.01 7.16 -29.48
N ALA A 287 18.89 6.48 -29.19
CA ALA A 287 18.71 5.78 -27.91
C ALA A 287 19.84 4.75 -27.65
N ASP A 288 20.29 4.05 -28.69
CA ASP A 288 21.35 3.04 -28.61
C ASP A 288 22.70 3.66 -28.21
N ASP A 289 23.00 4.89 -28.65
CA ASP A 289 24.24 5.59 -28.27
C ASP A 289 24.25 5.82 -26.75
N TYR A 290 23.15 6.28 -26.17
CA TYR A 290 23.02 6.49 -24.72
C TYR A 290 23.06 5.17 -23.94
N LEU A 291 22.35 4.13 -24.40
CA LEU A 291 22.30 2.83 -23.74
C LEU A 291 23.68 2.18 -23.69
N ASN A 292 24.44 2.24 -24.79
CA ASN A 292 25.81 1.73 -24.84
C ASN A 292 26.72 2.43 -23.83
N VAL A 293 26.58 3.75 -23.67
CA VAL A 293 27.37 4.52 -22.69
C VAL A 293 26.97 4.18 -21.27
N ILE A 294 25.67 4.13 -20.97
CA ILE A 294 25.13 3.74 -19.67
C ILE A 294 25.69 2.37 -19.27
N GLN A 295 25.61 1.39 -20.18
CA GLN A 295 26.11 0.03 -19.96
C GLN A 295 27.63 -0.01 -19.79
N SER A 296 28.38 0.69 -20.65
CA SER A 296 29.85 0.67 -20.62
C SER A 296 30.43 1.29 -19.34
N LEU A 297 29.74 2.31 -18.81
CA LEU A 297 30.17 3.00 -17.59
C LEU A 297 29.58 2.38 -16.32
N GLY A 298 28.64 1.44 -16.45
CA GLY A 298 27.88 0.93 -15.31
C GLY A 298 27.21 2.04 -14.51
N ILE A 299 26.77 3.11 -15.19
CA ILE A 299 25.96 4.15 -14.54
C ILE A 299 24.73 3.42 -14.06
N GLU A 300 24.35 3.51 -12.79
CA GLU A 300 23.10 2.94 -12.25
C GLU A 300 22.36 4.00 -11.42
N PRO A 301 21.02 4.06 -11.48
CA PRO A 301 20.24 4.85 -10.55
C PRO A 301 20.44 4.34 -9.12
N ARG A 302 20.41 5.26 -8.15
CA ARG A 302 20.62 4.91 -6.74
C ARG A 302 19.32 5.03 -5.97
N ILE A 303 18.98 3.99 -5.22
CA ILE A 303 17.88 4.01 -4.25
C ILE A 303 18.49 4.34 -2.88
N LEU A 304 18.28 5.57 -2.43
CA LEU A 304 18.86 6.08 -1.20
C LEU A 304 17.80 6.23 -0.10
N TYR A 305 18.20 6.01 1.15
CA TYR A 305 17.32 6.11 2.31
C TYR A 305 17.90 7.10 3.32
N PRO A 306 17.50 8.39 3.30
CA PRO A 306 18.13 9.44 4.11
C PRO A 306 18.18 9.15 5.62
N ASN A 307 17.17 8.44 6.14
CA ASN A 307 17.03 8.06 7.55
C ASN A 307 17.08 6.52 7.77
N GLY A 308 17.71 5.78 6.86
CA GLY A 308 17.68 4.31 6.85
C GLY A 308 16.42 3.75 6.18
N TYR A 309 16.41 2.45 5.91
CA TYR A 309 15.35 1.77 5.15
C TYR A 309 13.95 2.11 5.69
N ARG A 310 13.09 2.62 4.80
CA ARG A 310 11.70 2.97 5.10
C ARG A 310 10.85 2.90 3.84
N ARG A 311 9.95 1.93 3.78
CA ARG A 311 8.96 1.77 2.71
C ARG A 311 7.57 1.94 3.29
N ILE A 312 6.71 2.72 2.62
CA ILE A 312 5.33 2.97 3.07
C ILE A 312 4.34 2.48 2.01
N ASN A 313 3.68 1.36 2.29
CA ASN A 313 2.67 0.76 1.43
C ASN A 313 1.25 1.12 1.89
N ARG A 314 0.29 1.12 0.97
CA ARG A 314 -1.07 1.66 1.24
C ARG A 314 -2.15 0.62 1.05
N PHE A 315 -3.12 0.57 1.97
CA PHE A 315 -4.26 -0.33 1.88
C PHE A 315 -5.61 0.38 2.10
N ALA A 316 -6.69 -0.28 1.73
CA ALA A 316 -8.03 0.10 2.13
C ALA A 316 -8.77 -1.11 2.72
N PHE A 317 -9.76 -0.88 3.56
CA PHE A 317 -10.57 -1.96 4.12
C PHE A 317 -12.01 -1.53 4.24
N VAL A 318 -12.93 -2.34 3.71
CA VAL A 318 -14.36 -2.06 3.77
C VAL A 318 -14.92 -2.50 5.11
N ILE A 319 -15.58 -1.57 5.79
CA ILE A 319 -16.36 -1.82 7.01
C ILE A 319 -17.84 -1.52 6.75
N HIS A 320 -18.70 -1.98 7.67
CA HIS A 320 -20.09 -1.56 7.73
C HIS A 320 -20.56 -1.50 9.19
N PRO A 321 -21.62 -0.75 9.51
CA PRO A 321 -22.17 -0.76 10.86
C PRO A 321 -22.73 -2.15 11.19
N LEU A 322 -22.29 -2.74 12.31
CA LEU A 322 -22.72 -4.08 12.74
C LEU A 322 -24.16 -4.10 13.28
N SER A 323 -24.70 -2.95 13.69
CA SER A 323 -26.08 -2.80 14.17
C SER A 323 -26.56 -1.34 14.02
N GLN A 324 -27.87 -1.11 14.21
CA GLN A 324 -28.45 0.23 14.27
C GLN A 324 -27.82 1.10 15.38
N GLN A 325 -27.32 0.50 16.46
CA GLN A 325 -26.62 1.22 17.55
C GLN A 325 -25.24 1.74 17.15
N TYR A 326 -24.61 1.19 16.10
CA TYR A 326 -23.36 1.74 15.55
C TYR A 326 -23.63 2.95 14.64
N LEU A 327 -24.82 3.06 14.04
CA LEU A 327 -25.24 4.24 13.28
C LEU A 327 -25.51 5.46 14.17
N THR A 328 -25.77 5.24 15.47
CA THR A 328 -26.08 6.30 16.45
C THR A 328 -24.85 6.84 17.19
N LYS A 329 -23.63 6.39 16.82
CA LYS A 329 -22.35 6.81 17.41
C LYS A 329 -21.40 7.49 16.39
N THR A 330 -21.93 7.87 15.23
CA THR A 330 -21.24 8.63 14.19
C THR A 330 -21.91 9.99 13.98
N ALA A 331 -21.29 11.05 14.47
CA ALA A 331 -21.68 12.43 14.16
C ALA A 331 -21.69 12.66 12.62
N PRO A 332 -22.74 13.30 12.05
CA PRO A 332 -23.78 14.10 12.69
C PRO A 332 -25.12 13.35 12.94
N LEU A 333 -25.18 12.03 12.76
CA LEU A 333 -26.43 11.26 12.90
C LEU A 333 -26.82 10.96 14.36
N ASP A 334 -25.90 11.18 15.29
CA ASP A 334 -26.05 10.89 16.73
C ASP A 334 -27.24 11.60 17.37
N TRP A 335 -27.55 12.85 16.97
CA TRP A 335 -28.71 13.56 17.53
C TRP A 335 -30.03 12.94 17.05
N VAL A 336 -30.07 12.37 15.83
CA VAL A 336 -31.34 11.96 15.20
C VAL A 336 -31.67 10.59 15.72
N ALA A 337 -30.66 9.74 15.81
CA ALA A 337 -30.84 8.32 16.06
C ALA A 337 -30.99 7.96 17.55
N SER A 338 -30.50 8.80 18.48
CA SER A 338 -30.58 8.54 19.93
C SER A 338 -31.97 8.78 20.56
N VAL A 339 -32.87 9.48 19.85
CA VAL A 339 -34.22 9.86 20.35
C VAL A 339 -35.37 9.47 19.41
N SER A 340 -35.07 8.76 18.31
CA SER A 340 -36.06 8.46 17.26
C SER A 340 -36.81 7.14 17.47
N PRO A 341 -38.14 7.07 17.19
CA PRO A 341 -38.91 5.82 17.22
C PRO A 341 -38.37 4.75 16.23
N PRO A 342 -38.60 3.44 16.47
CA PRO A 342 -38.11 2.35 15.61
C PRO A 342 -38.48 2.48 14.11
N MET A 343 -39.64 3.08 13.81
CA MET A 343 -40.08 3.34 12.44
C MET A 343 -39.17 4.34 11.70
N VAL A 344 -38.71 5.38 12.39
CA VAL A 344 -37.79 6.39 11.85
C VAL A 344 -36.40 5.77 11.66
N MET A 345 -35.96 4.93 12.59
CA MET A 345 -34.68 4.21 12.46
C MET A 345 -34.64 3.28 11.25
N ASN A 346 -35.73 2.57 10.95
CA ASN A 346 -35.81 1.77 9.72
C ASN A 346 -35.74 2.62 8.43
N LEU A 347 -36.30 3.85 8.45
CA LEU A 347 -36.20 4.80 7.33
C LEU A 347 -34.78 5.35 7.17
N VAL A 348 -34.11 5.70 8.27
CA VAL A 348 -32.71 6.14 8.27
C VAL A 348 -31.80 5.02 7.79
N GLU A 349 -32.00 3.79 8.27
CA GLU A 349 -31.26 2.59 7.87
C GLU A 349 -31.36 2.36 6.36
N LYS A 350 -32.58 2.45 5.80
CA LYS A 350 -32.81 2.40 4.35
C LYS A 350 -32.11 3.54 3.63
N ALA A 351 -32.23 4.78 4.09
CA ALA A 351 -31.59 5.92 3.44
C ALA A 351 -30.05 5.81 3.43
N VAL A 352 -29.47 5.42 4.55
CA VAL A 352 -28.02 5.17 4.68
C VAL A 352 -27.58 4.02 3.79
N ALA A 353 -28.42 3.00 3.56
CA ALA A 353 -28.10 1.93 2.62
C ALA A 353 -27.85 2.44 1.19
N TYR A 354 -28.38 3.59 0.79
CA TYR A 354 -28.12 4.22 -0.53
C TYR A 354 -27.01 5.28 -0.52
N ALA A 355 -26.40 5.54 0.64
CA ALA A 355 -25.31 6.51 0.72
C ALA A 355 -24.06 6.02 -0.03
N PRO A 356 -23.32 6.92 -0.71
CA PRO A 356 -22.04 6.58 -1.30
C PRO A 356 -21.02 6.19 -0.21
N PRO A 357 -20.01 5.37 -0.54
CA PRO A 357 -18.97 5.01 0.41
C PRO A 357 -18.18 6.25 0.85
N PHE A 358 -17.78 6.27 2.12
CA PHE A 358 -17.00 7.37 2.69
C PHE A 358 -15.91 6.85 3.64
N ILE A 359 -14.91 7.68 3.87
CA ILE A 359 -13.79 7.35 4.76
C ILE A 359 -14.27 7.45 6.19
N TYR A 360 -14.28 6.33 6.90
CA TYR A 360 -14.55 6.29 8.33
C TYR A 360 -13.33 6.71 9.13
N SER A 361 -12.17 6.10 8.85
CA SER A 361 -10.91 6.36 9.55
C SER A 361 -9.72 6.26 8.60
N LYS A 362 -8.72 7.12 8.78
CA LYS A 362 -7.35 6.82 8.33
C LYS A 362 -6.69 5.92 9.37
N VAL A 363 -5.87 4.97 8.94
CA VAL A 363 -5.03 4.09 9.78
C VAL A 363 -3.58 4.50 9.55
N THR A 364 -2.85 4.82 10.61
CA THR A 364 -1.41 5.16 10.57
C THR A 364 -0.68 4.56 11.76
N GLY A 365 0.66 4.58 11.73
CA GLY A 365 1.49 4.13 12.85
C GLY A 365 1.76 2.63 12.92
N VAL A 366 1.31 1.86 11.91
CA VAL A 366 1.64 0.44 11.78
C VAL A 366 3.04 0.32 11.20
N LYS A 367 3.96 -0.27 11.97
CA LYS A 367 5.37 -0.39 11.59
C LYS A 367 5.88 -1.79 11.90
N SER A 368 6.36 -2.47 10.87
CA SER A 368 6.95 -3.79 10.97
C SER A 368 8.38 -3.76 11.52
N PRO A 369 8.83 -4.82 12.23
CA PRO A 369 10.25 -5.02 12.55
C PRO A 369 11.17 -5.06 11.33
N THR A 370 10.65 -5.34 10.13
CA THR A 370 11.43 -5.30 8.87
C THR A 370 11.76 -3.88 8.41
N GLY A 371 11.13 -2.85 9.01
CA GLY A 371 11.24 -1.45 8.58
C GLY A 371 10.14 -1.01 7.61
N ASP A 372 9.32 -1.94 7.12
CA ASP A 372 8.14 -1.62 6.31
C ASP A 372 7.04 -0.99 7.17
N GLU A 373 6.40 0.04 6.62
CA GLU A 373 5.30 0.78 7.24
C GLU A 373 4.06 0.67 6.34
N VAL A 374 2.88 0.71 6.94
CA VAL A 374 1.63 0.85 6.19
C VAL A 374 0.74 1.94 6.75
N GLU A 375 0.07 2.62 5.83
CA GLU A 375 -1.06 3.49 6.13
C GLU A 375 -2.26 3.08 5.27
N GLY A 376 -3.47 3.39 5.71
CA GLY A 376 -4.65 3.00 4.96
C GLY A 376 -5.93 3.66 5.38
N TRP A 377 -7.03 3.20 4.80
CA TRP A 377 -8.35 3.78 5.03
C TRP A 377 -9.38 2.71 5.34
N LEU A 378 -10.11 2.90 6.44
CA LEU A 378 -11.35 2.18 6.69
C LEU A 378 -12.46 2.91 5.94
N ILE A 379 -13.05 2.25 4.94
CA ILE A 379 -14.09 2.80 4.09
C ILE A 379 -15.41 2.14 4.49
N THR A 380 -16.39 2.93 4.89
CA THR A 380 -17.72 2.40 5.18
C THR A 380 -18.59 2.42 3.94
N VAL A 381 -19.31 1.33 3.71
CA VAL A 381 -20.36 1.26 2.70
C VAL A 381 -21.73 1.37 3.39
N GLY A 382 -22.64 2.13 2.78
CA GLY A 382 -24.01 2.26 3.28
C GLY A 382 -24.72 0.90 3.35
N GLY A 383 -25.32 0.60 4.49
CA GLY A 383 -26.18 -0.57 4.71
C GLY A 383 -25.82 -1.36 5.96
N THR A 384 -26.83 -1.67 6.77
CA THR A 384 -26.72 -2.65 7.86
C THR A 384 -26.76 -4.08 7.31
N PRO A 385 -26.42 -5.11 8.10
CA PRO A 385 -26.58 -6.51 7.68
C PRO A 385 -27.98 -6.82 7.15
N LYS A 386 -29.02 -6.26 7.80
CA LYS A 386 -30.42 -6.43 7.41
C LYS A 386 -30.68 -5.89 5.99
N GLU A 387 -30.24 -4.67 5.69
CA GLU A 387 -30.43 -4.10 4.37
C GLU A 387 -29.57 -4.81 3.33
N ILE A 388 -28.29 -5.10 3.63
CA ILE A 388 -27.40 -5.83 2.72
C ILE A 388 -28.00 -7.18 2.30
N MET A 389 -28.66 -7.88 3.22
CA MET A 389 -29.31 -9.17 2.94
C MET A 389 -30.70 -9.04 2.30
N ALA A 390 -31.34 -7.88 2.39
CA ALA A 390 -32.65 -7.64 1.80
C ALA A 390 -32.60 -7.32 0.29
N HIS A 391 -31.42 -6.95 -0.23
CA HIS A 391 -31.20 -6.61 -1.64
C HIS A 391 -30.50 -7.74 -2.40
N ASP A 392 -30.60 -7.69 -3.73
CA ASP A 392 -29.85 -8.57 -4.64
C ASP A 392 -28.32 -8.34 -4.50
N PRO A 393 -27.46 -9.35 -4.67
CA PRO A 393 -26.00 -9.19 -4.57
C PRO A 393 -25.41 -8.04 -5.41
N GLU A 394 -25.97 -7.71 -6.57
CA GLU A 394 -25.49 -6.62 -7.42
C GLU A 394 -25.58 -5.25 -6.74
N PHE A 395 -26.55 -5.07 -5.83
CA PHE A 395 -26.66 -3.88 -4.99
C PHE A 395 -25.41 -3.66 -4.13
N THR A 396 -24.91 -4.73 -3.52
CA THR A 396 -23.69 -4.70 -2.70
C THR A 396 -22.46 -4.57 -3.60
N TYR A 397 -22.39 -5.30 -4.71
CA TYR A 397 -21.27 -5.19 -5.66
C TYR A 397 -21.05 -3.76 -6.14
N THR A 398 -22.11 -3.07 -6.54
CA THR A 398 -22.02 -1.67 -6.99
C THR A 398 -21.36 -0.76 -5.93
N ARG A 399 -21.69 -0.96 -4.65
CA ARG A 399 -21.12 -0.19 -3.54
C ARG A 399 -19.67 -0.56 -3.25
N LEU A 400 -19.34 -1.84 -3.29
CA LEU A 400 -17.97 -2.31 -3.13
C LEU A 400 -17.07 -1.80 -4.26
N LEU A 401 -17.57 -1.72 -5.49
CA LEU A 401 -16.85 -1.12 -6.61
C LEU A 401 -16.70 0.39 -6.44
N ALA A 402 -17.70 1.10 -5.92
CA ALA A 402 -17.55 2.51 -5.57
C ALA A 402 -16.49 2.71 -4.46
N ALA A 403 -16.45 1.83 -3.46
CA ALA A 403 -15.43 1.84 -2.41
C ALA A 403 -14.04 1.54 -2.98
N ALA A 404 -13.93 0.58 -3.90
CA ALA A 404 -12.67 0.27 -4.59
C ALA A 404 -12.18 1.46 -5.43
N ASN A 405 -13.08 2.17 -6.11
CA ASN A 405 -12.73 3.39 -6.85
C ASN A 405 -12.25 4.52 -5.90
N LEU A 406 -12.88 4.68 -4.74
CA LEU A 406 -12.43 5.61 -3.70
C LEU A 406 -11.05 5.22 -3.16
N ALA A 407 -10.86 3.94 -2.81
CA ALA A 407 -9.58 3.39 -2.37
C ALA A 407 -8.47 3.61 -3.40
N LYS A 408 -8.75 3.36 -4.68
CA LYS A 408 -7.81 3.60 -5.78
C LYS A 408 -7.39 5.07 -5.82
N LYS A 409 -8.34 6.00 -5.76
CA LYS A 409 -8.06 7.45 -5.74
C LYS A 409 -7.21 7.87 -4.55
N LEU A 410 -7.38 7.23 -3.40
CA LEU A 410 -6.57 7.48 -2.20
C LEU A 410 -5.15 6.88 -2.31
N GLY A 411 -4.90 6.06 -3.32
CA GLY A 411 -3.61 5.41 -3.56
C GLY A 411 -3.44 4.10 -2.79
N ALA A 412 -4.53 3.47 -2.36
CA ALA A 412 -4.50 2.12 -1.79
C ALA A 412 -4.14 1.08 -2.87
N GLN A 413 -3.22 0.17 -2.55
CA GLN A 413 -2.68 -0.82 -3.47
C GLN A 413 -3.44 -2.16 -3.38
N ILE A 414 -4.13 -2.39 -2.26
CA ILE A 414 -5.00 -3.55 -2.02
C ILE A 414 -6.21 -3.11 -1.17
N MET A 415 -7.36 -3.77 -1.36
CA MET A 415 -8.55 -3.55 -0.53
C MET A 415 -9.08 -4.85 0.07
N GLY A 416 -9.30 -4.84 1.39
CA GLY A 416 -9.96 -5.92 2.10
C GLY A 416 -11.49 -5.75 2.19
N LEU A 417 -12.22 -6.86 2.19
CA LEU A 417 -13.68 -6.90 2.37
C LEU A 417 -14.04 -7.40 3.79
N GLY A 418 -14.63 -6.54 4.61
CA GLY A 418 -14.99 -6.86 5.98
C GLY A 418 -16.40 -7.43 6.18
N ALA A 419 -16.55 -8.26 7.22
CA ALA A 419 -17.83 -8.70 7.80
C ALA A 419 -18.86 -9.20 6.77
N PHE A 420 -20.06 -8.63 6.66
CA PHE A 420 -21.08 -9.16 5.74
C PHE A 420 -20.74 -8.95 4.26
N THR A 421 -19.90 -7.96 3.94
CA THR A 421 -19.53 -7.66 2.55
C THR A 421 -18.72 -8.77 1.88
N LYS A 422 -18.03 -9.63 2.66
CA LYS A 422 -17.33 -10.81 2.13
C LYS A 422 -18.22 -12.05 1.96
N VAL A 423 -19.44 -12.06 2.50
CA VAL A 423 -20.34 -13.23 2.43
C VAL A 423 -21.36 -13.08 1.30
N VAL A 424 -21.67 -11.85 0.91
CA VAL A 424 -22.66 -11.56 -0.15
C VAL A 424 -22.21 -12.11 -1.50
N GLY A 425 -23.13 -12.79 -2.18
CA GLY A 425 -22.94 -13.38 -3.49
C GLY A 425 -21.86 -14.46 -3.51
N ASP A 426 -20.83 -14.25 -4.33
CA ASP A 426 -19.74 -15.18 -4.65
C ASP A 426 -18.46 -14.96 -3.82
N ALA A 427 -18.59 -14.37 -2.63
CA ALA A 427 -17.50 -14.16 -1.67
C ALA A 427 -16.31 -13.40 -2.28
N GLY A 428 -16.61 -12.28 -2.95
CA GLY A 428 -15.62 -11.35 -3.46
C GLY A 428 -15.07 -11.68 -4.86
N ILE A 429 -15.44 -12.81 -5.48
CA ILE A 429 -14.95 -13.16 -6.83
C ILE A 429 -15.40 -12.11 -7.87
N THR A 430 -16.67 -11.74 -7.88
CA THR A 430 -17.19 -10.73 -8.83
C THR A 430 -16.59 -9.36 -8.57
N VAL A 431 -16.43 -8.99 -7.30
CA VAL A 431 -15.78 -7.71 -6.92
C VAL A 431 -14.33 -7.71 -7.40
N ALA A 432 -13.55 -8.76 -7.13
CA ALA A 432 -12.15 -8.88 -7.55
C ALA A 432 -11.96 -8.84 -9.07
N LYS A 433 -12.93 -9.36 -9.85
CA LYS A 433 -12.91 -9.29 -11.32
C LYS A 433 -13.19 -7.90 -11.88
N ARG A 434 -13.99 -7.09 -11.16
CA ARG A 434 -14.47 -5.78 -11.64
C ARG A 434 -13.76 -4.60 -10.97
N ALA A 435 -13.14 -4.79 -9.82
CA ALA A 435 -12.47 -3.75 -9.05
C ALA A 435 -11.19 -3.29 -9.76
N PRO A 436 -10.82 -2.00 -9.64
CA PRO A 436 -9.65 -1.46 -10.31
C PRO A 436 -8.34 -1.69 -9.51
N LEU A 437 -8.40 -2.48 -8.42
CA LEU A 437 -7.26 -2.85 -7.58
C LEU A 437 -7.51 -4.23 -6.91
N PRO A 438 -6.46 -4.95 -6.50
CA PRO A 438 -6.55 -6.27 -5.87
C PRO A 438 -7.45 -6.33 -4.63
N ILE A 439 -8.16 -7.45 -4.47
CA ILE A 439 -9.14 -7.68 -3.42
C ILE A 439 -8.78 -8.89 -2.56
N THR A 440 -8.98 -8.78 -1.25
CA THR A 440 -9.00 -9.96 -0.37
C THR A 440 -10.19 -9.94 0.59
N THR A 441 -10.66 -11.12 1.00
CA THR A 441 -11.74 -11.27 1.98
C THR A 441 -11.23 -11.38 3.43
N GLY A 442 -9.94 -11.60 3.64
CA GLY A 442 -9.39 -11.79 4.98
C GLY A 442 -9.68 -13.16 5.61
N ASN A 443 -10.27 -14.09 4.86
CA ASN A 443 -10.71 -15.37 5.40
C ASN A 443 -9.54 -16.32 5.74
N SER A 444 -8.40 -16.20 5.06
CA SER A 444 -7.24 -17.04 5.35
C SER A 444 -6.65 -16.71 6.72
N TYR A 445 -6.45 -15.43 7.01
CA TYR A 445 -5.98 -14.98 8.32
C TYR A 445 -7.05 -15.19 9.39
N SER A 446 -8.34 -15.07 9.07
CA SER A 446 -9.41 -15.41 10.02
C SER A 446 -9.35 -16.87 10.46
N ALA A 447 -9.21 -17.80 9.52
CA ALA A 447 -9.01 -19.22 9.82
C ALA A 447 -7.72 -19.45 10.63
N SER A 448 -6.63 -18.77 10.25
CA SER A 448 -5.37 -18.83 10.99
C SER A 448 -5.51 -18.30 12.42
N GLY A 449 -6.18 -17.17 12.62
CA GLY A 449 -6.35 -16.52 13.91
C GLY A 449 -7.20 -17.37 14.86
N ALA A 450 -8.24 -18.01 14.34
CA ALA A 450 -9.04 -18.97 15.09
C ALA A 450 -8.21 -20.18 15.56
N LEU A 451 -7.45 -20.82 14.67
CA LEU A 451 -6.59 -21.96 15.05
C LEU A 451 -5.44 -21.54 15.97
N TRP A 452 -4.93 -20.31 15.82
CA TRP A 452 -3.94 -19.74 16.72
C TRP A 452 -4.53 -19.55 18.13
N ALA A 453 -5.68 -18.89 18.24
CA ALA A 453 -6.37 -18.72 19.51
C ALA A 453 -6.70 -20.06 20.18
N ALA A 454 -7.13 -21.05 19.40
CA ALA A 454 -7.42 -22.38 19.90
C ALA A 454 -6.18 -23.07 20.49
N LYS A 455 -5.06 -23.03 19.75
CA LYS A 455 -3.77 -23.58 20.21
C LYS A 455 -3.33 -22.92 21.53
N ASP A 456 -3.43 -21.60 21.61
CA ASP A 456 -2.98 -20.86 22.80
C ASP A 456 -3.94 -21.08 23.99
N ALA A 457 -5.25 -21.16 23.74
CA ALA A 457 -6.25 -21.54 24.75
C ALA A 457 -6.01 -22.95 25.31
N VAL A 458 -5.76 -23.93 24.44
CA VAL A 458 -5.44 -25.32 24.85
C VAL A 458 -4.19 -25.35 25.72
N LYS A 459 -3.16 -24.56 25.37
CA LYS A 459 -1.94 -24.42 26.19
C LYS A 459 -2.23 -23.74 27.53
N MET A 460 -3.02 -22.68 27.54
CA MET A 460 -3.41 -21.95 28.75
C MET A 460 -4.28 -22.79 29.68
N ILE A 461 -5.10 -23.71 29.17
CA ILE A 461 -5.81 -24.69 30.01
C ILE A 461 -4.85 -25.76 30.53
N GLY A 462 -3.76 -26.06 29.82
CA GLY A 462 -2.66 -26.88 30.34
C GLY A 462 -2.96 -28.37 30.48
N ARG A 463 -4.03 -28.86 29.82
CA ARG A 463 -4.45 -30.27 29.87
C ARG A 463 -3.95 -31.11 28.68
N ALA A 464 -3.57 -30.46 27.58
CA ALA A 464 -3.03 -31.14 26.41
C ALA A 464 -1.54 -31.45 26.56
N LYS A 465 -1.12 -32.61 26.07
CA LYS A 465 0.28 -33.03 26.02
C LYS A 465 0.77 -33.07 24.57
N ILE A 466 2.08 -32.93 24.37
CA ILE A 466 2.69 -33.18 23.07
C ILE A 466 3.19 -34.63 23.05
N GLY A 467 2.72 -35.42 22.09
CA GLY A 467 3.14 -36.79 21.89
C GLY A 467 4.52 -36.89 21.22
N GLU A 468 5.05 -38.10 21.08
CA GLU A 468 6.37 -38.37 20.47
C GLU A 468 6.45 -37.88 19.00
N SER A 469 5.32 -37.82 18.31
CA SER A 469 5.19 -37.31 16.94
C SER A 469 5.41 -35.79 16.84
N GLY A 470 5.49 -35.07 17.96
CA GLY A 470 5.46 -33.61 18.01
C GLY A 470 4.06 -33.00 17.84
N LYS A 471 3.03 -33.84 17.66
CA LYS A 471 1.61 -33.42 17.62
C LYS A 471 1.03 -33.36 19.03
N MET A 472 -0.10 -32.67 19.17
CA MET A 472 -0.93 -32.73 20.37
C MET A 472 -1.48 -34.15 20.51
N ALA A 473 -1.17 -34.79 21.64
CA ALA A 473 -1.79 -36.03 22.04
C ALA A 473 -3.25 -35.78 22.38
N GLY A 474 -4.16 -36.45 21.68
CA GLY A 474 -5.60 -36.29 21.85
C GLY A 474 -6.38 -36.30 20.54
N LYS A 475 -7.65 -35.90 20.64
CA LYS A 475 -8.62 -35.94 19.55
C LYS A 475 -9.17 -34.54 19.27
N ALA A 476 -9.17 -34.14 18.00
CA ALA A 476 -9.79 -32.89 17.57
C ALA A 476 -10.93 -33.12 16.57
N MET A 477 -12.04 -32.40 16.70
CA MET A 477 -13.17 -32.48 15.79
C MET A 477 -13.34 -31.18 14.98
N VAL A 478 -13.73 -31.32 13.71
CA VAL A 478 -14.20 -30.21 12.89
C VAL A 478 -15.66 -30.46 12.50
N VAL A 479 -16.56 -29.60 12.98
CA VAL A 479 -17.98 -29.62 12.63
C VAL A 479 -18.24 -28.64 11.49
N GLY A 480 -18.85 -29.12 10.41
CA GLY A 480 -18.84 -28.40 9.13
C GLY A 480 -17.56 -28.63 8.33
N ALA A 481 -16.91 -29.78 8.50
CA ALA A 481 -15.61 -30.11 7.90
C ALA A 481 -15.55 -29.96 6.37
N THR A 482 -16.66 -30.13 5.67
CA THR A 482 -16.72 -30.01 4.20
C THR A 482 -16.89 -28.55 3.72
N GLY A 483 -17.04 -27.60 4.63
CA GLY A 483 -17.12 -26.17 4.34
C GLY A 483 -15.76 -25.54 4.03
N ALA A 484 -15.80 -24.28 3.59
CA ALA A 484 -14.62 -23.49 3.21
C ALA A 484 -13.54 -23.48 4.30
N ILE A 485 -13.91 -23.00 5.48
CA ILE A 485 -13.02 -22.86 6.64
C ILE A 485 -12.80 -24.23 7.29
N GLY A 486 -13.88 -25.00 7.46
CA GLY A 486 -13.81 -26.34 8.07
C GLY A 486 -12.80 -27.26 7.37
N SER A 487 -12.78 -27.28 6.05
CA SER A 487 -11.88 -28.17 5.31
C SER A 487 -10.40 -27.76 5.42
N VAL A 488 -10.13 -26.47 5.65
CA VAL A 488 -8.78 -25.98 5.95
C VAL A 488 -8.39 -26.31 7.38
N CYS A 489 -9.28 -26.06 8.34
CA CYS A 489 -9.05 -26.42 9.73
C CYS A 489 -8.78 -27.92 9.89
N ALA A 490 -9.54 -28.77 9.19
CA ALA A 490 -9.34 -30.21 9.15
C ALA A 490 -7.93 -30.60 8.68
N ARG A 491 -7.47 -30.02 7.55
CA ARG A 491 -6.12 -30.27 7.02
C ARG A 491 -5.02 -29.80 7.95
N LEU A 492 -5.18 -28.63 8.57
CA LEU A 492 -4.19 -28.08 9.50
C LEU A 492 -4.16 -28.86 10.82
N LEU A 493 -5.31 -29.25 11.35
CA LEU A 493 -5.41 -30.08 12.56
C LEU A 493 -4.84 -31.48 12.35
N ALA A 494 -5.00 -32.08 11.17
CA ALA A 494 -4.41 -33.39 10.86
C ALA A 494 -2.88 -33.39 10.94
N LYS A 495 -2.26 -32.21 10.77
CA LYS A 495 -0.81 -31.99 10.94
C LYS A 495 -0.43 -31.68 12.39
N ALA A 496 -1.38 -31.32 13.26
CA ALA A 496 -1.14 -30.79 14.60
C ALA A 496 -1.65 -31.68 15.74
N VAL A 497 -2.55 -32.63 15.48
CA VAL A 497 -3.20 -33.50 16.47
C VAL A 497 -3.09 -34.97 16.03
N ASP A 498 -3.02 -35.89 16.99
CA ASP A 498 -2.90 -37.33 16.70
C ASP A 498 -4.10 -37.87 15.91
N GLU A 499 -5.33 -37.55 16.32
CA GLU A 499 -6.56 -37.98 15.64
C GLU A 499 -7.49 -36.81 15.31
N VAL A 500 -8.01 -36.79 14.08
CA VAL A 500 -8.96 -35.77 13.61
C VAL A 500 -10.28 -36.38 13.19
N TYR A 501 -11.38 -35.83 13.71
CA TYR A 501 -12.74 -36.23 13.45
C TYR A 501 -13.45 -35.19 12.59
N LEU A 502 -14.00 -35.62 11.45
CA LEU A 502 -14.66 -34.75 10.49
C LEU A 502 -16.18 -35.00 10.53
N ALA A 503 -16.94 -33.98 10.94
CA ALA A 503 -18.39 -34.04 11.02
C ALA A 503 -19.05 -33.15 9.95
N ALA A 504 -19.85 -33.74 9.06
CA ALA A 504 -20.65 -33.02 8.07
C ALA A 504 -21.78 -33.89 7.50
N PRO A 505 -22.90 -33.30 7.03
CA PRO A 505 -24.06 -34.06 6.57
C PRO A 505 -23.89 -34.74 5.20
N GLU A 506 -22.81 -34.46 4.47
CA GLU A 506 -22.57 -34.95 3.10
C GLU A 506 -21.45 -36.01 3.07
N PRO A 507 -21.76 -37.32 3.10
CA PRO A 507 -20.76 -38.38 3.25
C PRO A 507 -19.74 -38.42 2.10
N ALA A 508 -20.18 -38.20 0.86
CA ALA A 508 -19.29 -38.23 -0.30
C ALA A 508 -18.18 -37.17 -0.21
N LYS A 509 -18.53 -35.94 0.22
CA LYS A 509 -17.56 -34.87 0.42
C LYS A 509 -16.61 -35.15 1.60
N LEU A 510 -17.12 -35.76 2.67
CA LEU A 510 -16.28 -36.17 3.81
C LEU A 510 -15.25 -37.21 3.41
N LEU A 511 -15.65 -38.24 2.67
CA LEU A 511 -14.75 -39.30 2.20
C LEU A 511 -13.67 -38.73 1.28
N ALA A 512 -14.05 -37.86 0.34
CA ALA A 512 -13.08 -37.17 -0.53
C ALA A 512 -12.11 -36.29 0.26
N LEU A 513 -12.60 -35.55 1.27
CA LEU A 513 -11.75 -34.73 2.13
C LEU A 513 -10.79 -35.58 2.97
N LYS A 514 -11.27 -36.70 3.52
CA LYS A 514 -10.45 -37.67 4.26
C LYS A 514 -9.31 -38.18 3.38
N GLU A 515 -9.61 -38.66 2.19
CA GLU A 515 -8.60 -39.17 1.25
C GLU A 515 -7.56 -38.10 0.90
N SER A 516 -8.01 -36.88 0.63
CA SER A 516 -7.13 -35.72 0.40
C SER A 516 -6.22 -35.43 1.60
N ILE A 517 -6.74 -35.46 2.83
CA ILE A 517 -5.94 -35.23 4.05
C ILE A 517 -4.89 -36.33 4.25
N GLU A 518 -5.26 -37.59 4.07
CA GLU A 518 -4.36 -38.74 4.24
C GLU A 518 -3.23 -38.74 3.20
N GLN A 519 -3.51 -38.29 1.97
CA GLN A 519 -2.50 -38.07 0.93
C GLN A 519 -1.58 -36.88 1.26
N GLU A 520 -2.15 -35.75 1.69
CA GLU A 520 -1.41 -34.52 2.04
C GLU A 520 -0.61 -34.63 3.35
N THR A 521 -1.00 -35.55 4.23
CA THR A 521 -0.41 -35.77 5.56
C THR A 521 -0.29 -37.27 5.83
N PRO A 522 0.76 -37.92 5.29
CA PRO A 522 1.00 -39.33 5.55
C PRO A 522 1.06 -39.64 7.05
N GLY A 523 0.30 -40.65 7.48
CA GLY A 523 0.19 -41.04 8.90
C GLY A 523 -0.83 -40.26 9.72
N ALA A 524 -1.63 -39.37 9.12
CA ALA A 524 -2.79 -38.79 9.80
C ALA A 524 -3.88 -39.85 10.04
N ILE A 525 -4.46 -39.84 11.24
CA ILE A 525 -5.61 -40.69 11.59
C ILE A 525 -6.87 -39.84 11.45
N VAL A 526 -7.70 -40.15 10.44
CA VAL A 526 -8.88 -39.35 10.11
C VAL A 526 -10.16 -40.18 10.24
N HIS A 527 -11.07 -39.71 11.08
CA HIS A 527 -12.40 -40.28 11.29
C HIS A 527 -13.46 -39.40 10.64
N VAL A 528 -14.55 -40.00 10.17
CA VAL A 528 -15.66 -39.27 9.54
C VAL A 528 -16.99 -39.65 10.19
N ALA A 529 -17.88 -38.68 10.33
CA ALA A 529 -19.22 -38.86 10.86
C ALA A 529 -20.23 -37.94 10.17
N GLY A 530 -21.47 -38.40 10.03
CA GLY A 530 -22.57 -37.59 9.49
C GLY A 530 -23.03 -36.46 10.43
N SER A 531 -22.70 -36.57 11.72
CA SER A 531 -23.02 -35.62 12.78
C SER A 531 -21.92 -35.60 13.85
N ALA A 532 -21.88 -34.55 14.68
CA ALA A 532 -20.89 -34.40 15.74
C ALA A 532 -21.20 -35.27 16.98
N ASP A 533 -22.48 -35.45 17.31
CA ASP A 533 -22.93 -35.94 18.63
C ASP A 533 -22.40 -37.32 19.05
N ARG A 534 -22.04 -38.20 18.10
CA ARG A 534 -21.59 -39.56 18.43
C ARG A 534 -20.26 -39.58 19.18
N ASP A 535 -19.31 -38.73 18.76
CA ASP A 535 -17.91 -38.80 19.20
C ASP A 535 -17.51 -37.56 20.02
N ILE A 536 -18.44 -36.64 20.29
CA ILE A 536 -18.15 -35.33 20.89
C ILE A 536 -17.64 -35.41 22.34
N GLU A 537 -18.01 -36.48 23.06
CA GLU A 537 -17.63 -36.75 24.46
C GLU A 537 -16.12 -37.00 24.62
N ASP A 538 -15.45 -37.35 23.53
CA ASP A 538 -14.04 -37.74 23.52
C ASP A 538 -13.09 -36.61 23.08
N MET A 539 -13.61 -35.47 22.61
CA MET A 539 -12.83 -34.45 21.93
C MET A 539 -12.14 -33.48 22.90
N ASP A 540 -10.84 -33.27 22.70
CA ASP A 540 -10.05 -32.27 23.45
C ASP A 540 -10.16 -30.87 22.84
N MET A 541 -10.41 -30.82 21.53
CA MET A 541 -10.59 -29.58 20.78
C MET A 541 -11.66 -29.75 19.71
N ILE A 542 -12.51 -28.74 19.55
CA ILE A 542 -13.56 -28.72 18.52
C ILE A 542 -13.45 -27.41 17.73
N VAL A 543 -13.60 -27.46 16.41
CA VAL A 543 -13.78 -26.29 15.55
C VAL A 543 -15.14 -26.38 14.89
N THR A 544 -16.00 -25.37 15.10
CA THR A 544 -17.31 -25.29 14.43
C THR A 544 -17.26 -24.24 13.32
N ALA A 545 -17.57 -24.65 12.10
CA ALA A 545 -17.46 -23.81 10.91
C ALA A 545 -18.66 -24.03 9.97
N THR A 546 -19.89 -23.98 10.51
CA THR A 546 -21.08 -24.30 9.73
C THR A 546 -21.74 -23.08 9.08
N SER A 547 -22.62 -23.35 8.12
CA SER A 547 -23.52 -22.36 7.52
C SER A 547 -24.97 -22.50 8.03
N GLY A 548 -25.18 -23.32 9.07
CA GLY A 548 -26.49 -23.71 9.57
C GLY A 548 -27.06 -22.76 10.61
N ALA A 549 -27.14 -21.46 10.30
CA ALA A 549 -27.61 -20.44 11.23
C ALA A 549 -28.94 -20.85 11.90
N GLY A 550 -28.95 -20.90 13.23
CA GLY A 550 -30.13 -21.23 14.04
C GLY A 550 -30.49 -22.71 14.13
N LYS A 551 -29.67 -23.63 13.60
CA LYS A 551 -29.81 -25.07 13.85
C LYS A 551 -28.85 -25.48 14.98
N ARG A 552 -29.29 -26.38 15.86
CA ARG A 552 -28.39 -26.99 16.85
C ARG A 552 -27.39 -27.87 16.11
N ILE A 553 -26.12 -27.42 16.08
CA ILE A 553 -25.03 -28.07 15.36
C ILE A 553 -24.37 -29.19 16.19
N LEU A 554 -24.31 -29.00 17.50
CA LEU A 554 -23.80 -29.95 18.47
C LEU A 554 -24.52 -29.79 19.81
N ASP A 555 -24.45 -30.83 20.64
CA ASP A 555 -24.86 -30.76 22.04
C ASP A 555 -23.66 -30.44 22.96
N ILE A 556 -23.54 -29.17 23.38
CA ILE A 556 -22.43 -28.75 24.26
C ILE A 556 -22.45 -29.47 25.62
N THR A 557 -23.62 -29.94 26.08
CA THR A 557 -23.73 -30.61 27.38
C THR A 557 -23.00 -31.95 27.43
N LYS A 558 -22.70 -32.55 26.27
CA LYS A 558 -21.95 -33.79 26.12
C LYS A 558 -20.46 -33.58 25.91
N VAL A 559 -20.00 -32.35 25.70
CA VAL A 559 -18.59 -32.09 25.38
C VAL A 559 -17.70 -32.50 26.55
N LYS A 560 -16.50 -33.01 26.26
CA LYS A 560 -15.50 -33.35 27.27
C LYS A 560 -15.16 -32.14 28.16
N PRO A 561 -15.15 -32.27 29.50
CA PRO A 561 -14.63 -31.23 30.38
C PRO A 561 -13.21 -30.81 30.02
N GLY A 562 -12.96 -29.51 29.95
CA GLY A 562 -11.68 -28.92 29.55
C GLY A 562 -11.48 -28.79 28.04
N CYS A 563 -12.46 -29.19 27.22
CA CYS A 563 -12.41 -29.01 25.77
C CYS A 563 -12.39 -27.53 25.38
N VAL A 564 -11.61 -27.20 24.35
CA VAL A 564 -11.64 -25.89 23.68
C VAL A 564 -12.45 -25.98 22.41
N ILE A 565 -13.53 -25.22 22.32
CA ILE A 565 -14.36 -25.09 21.13
C ILE A 565 -14.07 -23.75 20.46
N THR A 566 -13.72 -23.77 19.18
CA THR A 566 -13.49 -22.57 18.36
C THR A 566 -14.63 -22.41 17.36
N ASP A 567 -15.49 -21.43 17.59
CA ASP A 567 -16.67 -21.13 16.78
C ASP A 567 -16.40 -20.03 15.75
N VAL A 568 -15.99 -20.47 14.56
CA VAL A 568 -15.69 -19.60 13.42
C VAL A 568 -16.91 -19.32 12.53
N ALA A 569 -18.10 -19.82 12.91
CA ALA A 569 -19.31 -19.54 12.18
C ALA A 569 -19.75 -18.08 12.36
N ARG A 570 -20.40 -17.55 11.33
CA ARG A 570 -21.01 -16.21 11.36
C ARG A 570 -22.40 -16.28 10.70
N PRO A 571 -23.49 -16.10 11.46
CA PRO A 571 -23.56 -15.99 12.94
C PRO A 571 -23.02 -17.25 13.66
N LEU A 572 -22.71 -17.11 14.95
CA LEU A 572 -22.14 -18.19 15.78
C LEU A 572 -23.06 -19.43 15.83
N ASP A 573 -22.44 -20.61 15.86
CA ASP A 573 -23.11 -21.91 15.98
C ASP A 573 -23.59 -22.18 17.41
N ILE A 574 -22.91 -21.62 18.43
CA ILE A 574 -23.20 -21.85 19.85
C ILE A 574 -23.72 -20.58 20.52
N SER A 575 -24.88 -20.67 21.18
CA SER A 575 -25.50 -19.54 21.88
C SER A 575 -24.84 -19.27 23.23
N ALA A 576 -24.88 -18.01 23.69
CA ALA A 576 -24.36 -17.65 25.02
C ALA A 576 -25.05 -18.42 26.17
N GLU A 577 -26.34 -18.75 25.99
CA GLU A 577 -27.09 -19.58 26.94
C GLU A 577 -26.53 -21.01 27.01
N ASP A 578 -26.15 -21.58 25.87
CA ASP A 578 -25.56 -22.92 25.83
C ASP A 578 -24.14 -22.93 26.40
N VAL A 579 -23.33 -21.90 26.12
CA VAL A 579 -22.00 -21.73 26.74
C VAL A 579 -22.11 -21.66 28.26
N ALA A 580 -23.09 -20.93 28.79
CA ALA A 580 -23.29 -20.77 30.24
C ALA A 580 -23.60 -22.10 30.96
N LYS A 581 -24.15 -23.11 30.26
CA LYS A 581 -24.45 -24.44 30.83
C LYS A 581 -23.19 -25.28 31.10
N ARG A 582 -22.04 -24.91 30.53
CA ARG A 582 -20.77 -25.67 30.60
C ARG A 582 -19.60 -24.76 30.96
N PRO A 583 -19.50 -24.29 32.21
CA PRO A 583 -18.39 -23.44 32.64
C PRO A 583 -17.03 -24.15 32.61
N ASP A 584 -17.02 -25.48 32.54
CA ASP A 584 -15.85 -26.35 32.39
C ASP A 584 -15.42 -26.57 30.93
N VAL A 585 -16.07 -25.91 29.95
CA VAL A 585 -15.70 -25.91 28.54
C VAL A 585 -15.41 -24.48 28.10
N LEU A 586 -14.36 -24.29 27.30
CA LEU A 586 -14.02 -22.96 26.79
C LEU A 586 -14.52 -22.80 25.34
N VAL A 587 -15.44 -21.86 25.11
CA VAL A 587 -15.91 -21.52 23.76
C VAL A 587 -15.33 -20.18 23.32
N ILE A 588 -14.50 -20.21 22.30
CA ILE A 588 -13.81 -19.04 21.72
C ILE A 588 -14.38 -18.75 20.33
N GLU A 589 -14.51 -17.49 19.96
CA GLU A 589 -15.07 -17.06 18.66
C GLU A 589 -13.98 -16.76 17.62
N SER A 590 -12.95 -16.02 18.05
CA SER A 590 -11.93 -15.48 17.18
C SER A 590 -10.65 -15.16 17.94
N GLY A 591 -9.54 -15.22 17.20
CA GLY A 591 -8.28 -14.66 17.62
C GLY A 591 -8.12 -13.27 17.03
N GLU A 592 -8.13 -12.26 17.89
CA GLU A 592 -7.88 -10.88 17.47
C GLU A 592 -6.39 -10.59 17.42
N VAL A 593 -6.00 -9.72 16.50
CA VAL A 593 -4.59 -9.55 16.12
C VAL A 593 -4.09 -8.21 16.61
N GLN A 594 -3.00 -8.23 17.37
CA GLN A 594 -2.23 -7.04 17.71
C GLN A 594 -1.39 -6.65 16.50
N LEU A 595 -1.58 -5.42 16.02
CA LEU A 595 -0.77 -4.84 14.97
C LEU A 595 0.60 -4.42 15.51
N PRO A 596 1.66 -4.48 14.67
CA PRO A 596 2.99 -4.04 15.04
C PRO A 596 3.09 -2.50 15.05
N GLY A 597 3.92 -1.97 15.94
CA GLY A 597 4.12 -0.54 16.14
C GLY A 597 3.59 -0.04 17.49
N ASN A 598 4.22 1.00 18.04
CA ASN A 598 3.92 1.46 19.41
C ASN A 598 2.64 2.31 19.50
N HIS A 599 2.24 2.96 18.41
CA HIS A 599 1.14 3.94 18.38
C HIS A 599 0.35 3.82 17.07
N VAL A 600 -0.47 2.79 16.96
CA VAL A 600 -1.41 2.66 15.85
C VAL A 600 -2.58 3.62 16.05
N HIS A 601 -2.84 4.49 15.08
CA HIS A 601 -3.93 5.46 15.12
C HIS A 601 -5.05 5.05 14.18
N MET A 602 -6.22 4.76 14.73
CA MET A 602 -7.47 4.55 14.00
C MET A 602 -8.66 4.84 14.92
N LYS A 603 -9.82 5.14 14.34
CA LYS A 603 -11.07 5.21 15.11
C LYS A 603 -11.45 3.83 15.65
N ASN A 604 -12.19 3.83 16.75
CA ASN A 604 -12.63 2.62 17.43
C ASN A 604 -13.51 1.73 16.53
N ILE A 605 -13.16 0.45 16.43
CA ILE A 605 -13.88 -0.59 15.68
C ILE A 605 -14.50 -1.67 16.59
N GLY A 606 -14.58 -1.40 17.89
CA GLY A 606 -15.08 -2.30 18.94
C GLY A 606 -13.99 -3.13 19.63
N LEU A 607 -12.71 -2.81 19.44
CA LEU A 607 -11.55 -3.54 19.97
C LEU A 607 -10.58 -2.57 20.68
N PRO A 608 -9.67 -3.07 21.55
CA PRO A 608 -8.62 -2.26 22.17
C PRO A 608 -7.69 -1.59 21.14
N ASP A 609 -6.97 -0.55 21.58
CA ASP A 609 -6.03 0.18 20.74
C ASP A 609 -4.95 -0.73 20.15
N GLY A 610 -4.70 -0.61 18.84
CA GLY A 610 -3.74 -1.44 18.12
C GLY A 610 -4.21 -2.88 17.83
N VAL A 611 -5.39 -3.29 18.31
CA VAL A 611 -5.98 -4.61 18.04
C VAL A 611 -6.97 -4.51 16.89
N VAL A 612 -6.92 -5.48 15.97
CA VAL A 612 -7.83 -5.56 14.82
C VAL A 612 -8.38 -6.97 14.61
N TYR A 613 -9.53 -7.04 13.96
CA TYR A 613 -10.06 -8.30 13.44
C TYR A 613 -9.07 -8.94 12.46
N ALA A 614 -8.96 -10.26 12.51
CA ALA A 614 -8.06 -11.05 11.66
C ALA A 614 -8.21 -10.76 10.15
N CYS A 615 -9.42 -10.47 9.67
CA CYS A 615 -9.63 -10.13 8.26
C CYS A 615 -9.00 -8.79 7.84
N LEU A 616 -8.98 -7.80 8.74
CA LEU A 616 -8.26 -6.54 8.54
C LEU A 616 -6.75 -6.78 8.63
N ALA A 617 -6.29 -7.62 9.57
CA ALA A 617 -4.89 -8.02 9.69
C ALA A 617 -4.34 -8.64 8.39
N GLU A 618 -5.13 -9.48 7.68
CA GLU A 618 -4.73 -10.02 6.37
C GLU A 618 -4.40 -8.92 5.36
N THR A 619 -5.25 -7.90 5.28
CA THR A 619 -5.08 -6.81 4.32
C THR A 619 -3.83 -5.99 4.67
N ILE A 620 -3.63 -5.74 5.96
CA ILE A 620 -2.48 -4.99 6.49
C ILE A 620 -1.18 -5.75 6.24
N VAL A 621 -1.14 -7.05 6.51
CA VAL A 621 0.09 -7.84 6.34
C VAL A 621 0.46 -8.03 4.87
N LEU A 622 -0.52 -8.19 3.98
CA LEU A 622 -0.26 -8.20 2.53
C LEU A 622 0.32 -6.86 2.07
N ALA A 623 -0.18 -5.75 2.62
CA ALA A 623 0.37 -4.44 2.32
C ALA A 623 1.77 -4.25 2.91
N LEU A 624 2.06 -4.73 4.13
CA LEU A 624 3.41 -4.69 4.70
C LEU A 624 4.41 -5.49 3.85
N GLU A 625 4.00 -6.66 3.35
CA GLU A 625 4.82 -7.50 2.47
C GLU A 625 5.02 -6.89 1.07
N GLY A 626 4.17 -5.94 0.65
CA GLY A 626 4.12 -5.46 -0.74
C GLY A 626 3.52 -6.48 -1.71
N ARG A 627 2.71 -7.42 -1.21
CA ARG A 627 2.07 -8.49 -1.98
C ARG A 627 0.65 -8.08 -2.40
N PHE A 628 0.55 -7.34 -3.49
CA PHE A 628 -0.73 -6.80 -3.98
C PHE A 628 -1.35 -7.72 -5.05
N GLU A 629 -2.03 -8.75 -4.58
CA GLU A 629 -2.75 -9.68 -5.44
C GLU A 629 -4.12 -10.03 -4.87
N ASN A 630 -4.98 -10.59 -5.72
CA ASN A 630 -6.21 -11.22 -5.28
C ASN A 630 -5.85 -12.46 -4.43
N PHE A 631 -5.89 -12.30 -3.11
CA PHE A 631 -5.32 -13.30 -2.19
C PHE A 631 -6.36 -14.34 -1.76
N THR A 632 -7.29 -13.98 -0.87
CA THR A 632 -8.36 -14.87 -0.41
C THR A 632 -9.69 -14.48 -1.06
N LEU A 633 -10.21 -15.32 -1.95
CA LEU A 633 -11.48 -15.11 -2.64
C LEU A 633 -12.33 -16.39 -2.64
N GLY A 634 -13.64 -16.22 -2.78
CA GLY A 634 -14.56 -17.33 -2.95
C GLY A 634 -14.77 -18.13 -1.66
N ARG A 635 -15.39 -19.30 -1.83
CA ARG A 635 -15.74 -20.22 -0.74
C ARG A 635 -14.82 -21.44 -0.67
N ASN A 636 -13.73 -21.46 -1.43
CA ASN A 636 -12.73 -22.51 -1.31
C ASN A 636 -11.42 -21.86 -0.85
N ILE A 637 -11.07 -22.06 0.42
CA ILE A 637 -9.88 -21.47 1.02
C ILE A 637 -8.74 -22.48 0.87
N GLU A 638 -7.61 -22.02 0.34
CA GLU A 638 -6.41 -22.85 0.19
C GLU A 638 -5.65 -22.91 1.51
N TRP A 639 -5.41 -24.10 2.06
CA TRP A 639 -4.69 -24.24 3.33
C TRP A 639 -3.25 -23.70 3.26
N GLY A 640 -2.62 -23.74 2.07
CA GLY A 640 -1.31 -23.15 1.82
C GLY A 640 -1.31 -21.64 2.10
N LYS A 641 -2.33 -20.91 1.61
CA LYS A 641 -2.49 -19.46 1.87
C LYS A 641 -2.71 -19.15 3.34
N VAL A 642 -3.44 -20.00 4.07
CA VAL A 642 -3.63 -19.85 5.52
C VAL A 642 -2.31 -19.97 6.28
N ARG A 643 -1.50 -20.97 5.93
CA ARG A 643 -0.15 -21.13 6.51
C ARG A 643 0.77 -19.97 6.13
N ASP A 644 0.73 -19.54 4.88
CA ASP A 644 1.63 -18.51 4.37
C ASP A 644 1.30 -17.15 4.99
N ILE A 645 0.02 -16.79 5.11
CA ILE A 645 -0.38 -15.53 5.74
C ILE A 645 -0.06 -15.50 7.25
N TYR A 646 -0.16 -16.64 7.93
CA TYR A 646 0.30 -16.77 9.32
C TYR A 646 1.79 -16.44 9.46
N LYS A 647 2.62 -17.01 8.58
CA LYS A 647 4.08 -16.75 8.57
C LYS A 647 4.38 -15.29 8.27
N LEU A 648 3.65 -14.67 7.34
CA LEU A 648 3.77 -13.24 7.07
C LEU A 648 3.38 -12.40 8.29
N GLY A 649 2.31 -12.77 8.99
CA GLY A 649 1.90 -12.12 10.23
C GLY A 649 3.03 -12.10 11.25
N LEU A 650 3.64 -13.27 11.51
CA LEU A 650 4.79 -13.38 12.41
C LEU A 650 6.02 -12.61 11.92
N LYS A 651 6.37 -12.71 10.64
CA LYS A 651 7.48 -11.96 10.02
C LYS A 651 7.33 -10.47 10.29
N HIS A 652 6.12 -9.95 10.17
CA HIS A 652 5.84 -8.54 10.34
C HIS A 652 5.52 -8.12 11.78
N GLY A 653 5.61 -9.02 12.76
CA GLY A 653 5.46 -8.70 14.18
C GLY A 653 4.02 -8.67 14.68
N MET A 654 3.07 -9.27 13.95
CA MET A 654 1.71 -9.47 14.46
C MET A 654 1.70 -10.56 15.52
N THR A 655 0.92 -10.34 16.59
CA THR A 655 0.69 -11.33 17.66
C THR A 655 -0.80 -11.53 17.90
N LEU A 656 -1.16 -12.64 18.53
CA LEU A 656 -2.50 -12.81 19.08
C LEU A 656 -2.66 -11.85 20.26
N ALA A 657 -3.62 -10.93 20.18
CA ALA A 657 -3.86 -9.91 21.21
C ALA A 657 -4.69 -10.46 22.37
N ALA A 658 -5.75 -11.16 22.01
CA ALA A 658 -6.78 -11.61 22.92
C ALA A 658 -7.48 -12.83 22.34
N ILE A 659 -7.98 -13.68 23.24
CA ILE A 659 -8.89 -14.77 22.92
C ILE A 659 -10.27 -14.32 23.41
N SER A 660 -11.21 -14.21 22.49
CA SER A 660 -12.57 -13.74 22.78
C SER A 660 -13.57 -14.89 22.72
N GLY A 661 -14.56 -14.88 23.60
CA GLY A 661 -15.75 -15.72 23.55
C GLY A 661 -17.04 -14.88 23.46
N VAL A 662 -18.19 -15.54 23.62
CA VAL A 662 -19.54 -14.95 23.55
C VAL A 662 -19.79 -13.75 24.46
N ASN A 663 -19.01 -13.63 25.54
CA ASN A 663 -19.14 -12.57 26.53
C ASN A 663 -17.99 -11.55 26.49
N GLY A 664 -17.10 -11.62 25.49
CA GLY A 664 -15.93 -10.74 25.35
C GLY A 664 -14.60 -11.46 25.56
N VAL A 665 -13.57 -10.69 25.89
CA VAL A 665 -12.19 -11.17 26.04
C VAL A 665 -12.02 -12.02 27.30
N PHE A 666 -11.40 -13.19 27.20
CA PHE A 666 -11.07 -14.04 28.34
C PHE A 666 -9.86 -13.53 29.12
N SER A 667 -9.93 -13.66 30.45
CA SER A 667 -8.84 -13.40 31.39
C SER A 667 -8.08 -14.69 31.73
N GLU A 668 -6.90 -14.58 32.37
CA GLU A 668 -6.19 -15.76 32.90
C GLU A 668 -7.04 -16.57 33.89
N GLU A 669 -7.89 -15.90 34.66
CA GLU A 669 -8.82 -16.53 35.62
C GLU A 669 -9.86 -17.41 34.91
N ASP A 670 -10.28 -17.05 33.69
CA ASP A 670 -11.22 -17.86 32.92
C ASP A 670 -10.61 -19.19 32.49
N PHE A 671 -9.36 -19.16 32.01
CA PHE A 671 -8.64 -20.39 31.64
C PHE A 671 -8.39 -21.27 32.86
N GLU A 672 -8.03 -20.68 34.00
CA GLU A 672 -7.84 -21.41 35.26
C GLU A 672 -9.15 -22.01 35.76
N ARG A 673 -10.26 -21.28 35.67
CA ARG A 673 -11.60 -21.77 36.03
C ARG A 673 -11.95 -23.01 35.21
N VAL A 674 -11.76 -22.98 33.89
CA VAL A 674 -11.99 -24.14 33.01
C VAL A 674 -11.09 -25.31 33.43
N ARG A 675 -9.80 -25.06 33.67
CA ARG A 675 -8.83 -26.09 34.09
C ARG A 675 -9.26 -26.78 35.39
N VAL A 676 -9.63 -26.01 36.42
CA VAL A 676 -10.00 -26.53 37.75
C VAL A 676 -11.31 -27.31 37.69
N LEU A 677 -12.33 -26.78 37.02
CA LEU A 677 -13.62 -27.47 36.91
C LEU A 677 -13.50 -28.77 36.15
N ALA A 678 -12.75 -28.77 35.04
CA ALA A 678 -12.48 -29.98 34.28
C ALA A 678 -11.71 -31.03 35.11
N ALA A 679 -10.78 -30.60 35.96
CA ALA A 679 -10.02 -31.51 36.83
C ALA A 679 -10.92 -32.17 37.89
N LYS A 680 -11.88 -31.44 38.45
CA LYS A 680 -12.87 -32.01 39.40
C LYS A 680 -13.74 -33.07 38.75
N SER A 681 -14.14 -32.85 37.50
CA SER A 681 -14.91 -33.83 36.73
C SER A 681 -14.15 -35.14 36.51
N ASP A 682 -12.81 -35.11 36.36
CA ASP A 682 -11.99 -36.32 36.23
C ASP A 682 -11.99 -37.18 37.52
N VAL A 683 -12.17 -36.55 38.69
CA VAL A 683 -12.16 -37.21 40.01
C VAL A 683 -13.56 -37.64 40.45
N GLY A 684 -14.61 -37.33 39.68
CA GLY A 684 -15.99 -37.69 39.99
C GLY A 684 -16.63 -36.86 41.11
N GLU A 685 -16.05 -35.70 41.45
CA GLU A 685 -16.67 -34.76 42.38
C GLU A 685 -17.81 -34.01 41.68
N THR A 686 -19.00 -33.99 42.28
CA THR A 686 -20.12 -33.18 41.79
C THR A 686 -19.75 -31.70 41.83
N VAL A 687 -19.73 -31.09 40.66
CA VAL A 687 -19.60 -29.64 40.50
C VAL A 687 -20.96 -29.03 40.85
N ASP A 688 -21.10 -28.45 42.05
CA ASP A 688 -22.24 -27.59 42.35
C ASP A 688 -22.15 -26.35 41.44
N LEU A 689 -23.08 -26.27 40.47
CA LEU A 689 -23.20 -25.22 39.46
C LEU A 689 -23.83 -23.94 40.02
#